data_AF-K9TEM3-F1
#
_entry.id   AF-K9TEM3-F1
#
_cell.length_a   1.000
_cell.length_b   1.000
_cell.length_c   1.000
_cell.angle_alpha   90.00
_cell.angle_beta   90.00
_cell.angle_gamma   90.00
#
_symmetry.space_group_name_H-M   'P 1'
#
loop_
_entity.id
_entity.type
_entity.pdbx_description
1 polymer ?
#
loop_
_entity_poly.entity_id
_entity_poly.type
_entity_poly.pdbx_seq_one_letter_code
_entity_poly.pdbx_strand_id
1 'polypeptide(L)'
;MVNQLSGGNDGLQPVDYSYLLQQILRAIQGENLFKLSGDCNRLRMDIDGIAAAVAMTPGLQNPLTSANGVRSASVKFTERIQQQFSGQIQQIQDQLRRHLQETMGSGEAIAQTVDQMSRELTQVQGTTGQLGFTFNFNQSSPPLQKEKLRLETNRPGSESRLKFHKITLSVQNVDRFSSDLRQGIANYITTKLAPHDEEMQQELLAILDGLVQDEFSYFDDLQQLVDTESLGKLKKEAKIIYLEHLAEHIETSDTLGMIYLNDLIRRLRSIDDYINDSGKADGDFEVNYGGVTVNYRDALSRAEVFDCLPIIPIIDGNLGEHTDREGGERQFIFGLKLKFGGPVQTHAGQEVLDYNLMLLDPEKDEHKEAIADETRRESFVRKVLVRLFIYYFVFASDCDPGKPDYNPDQEGNFDPWPLFDERVMPVLSGSDEVAKQRIFAGFIRGMNKRNVRIKIERLRSMLQNVIKRQKILPTRTYSRKINLRKGILQKDVNSALLGYFLDPEIERNPKAQLKYVTIEKPGLENTALCRLEASIKIEDIRYFPETERERFTWNYQIAGIRMLAVVCTPNQGICWQQYRATFRNQPLILLDYDNTRLNPGGLNPSQTFIYRFTWTVLAYICFDLLLEKAPKNLFIPFLRLHEGTHERPFPAEKFLANLCKGLSYLLSHQYRSNSQGIRLQNFNRHRLENGLRSLYSVLPKTFRVMESTSPLQLDKLAVAIVSSRESDAATNPQYRKNRIANVTGEIIGIQRSQPDTIQIERLQTFSDNYSLRRLYREPPILIDTVNQLYQQGYRHILYVAQAPYTSTLNITRGDRDEDLYFMSPPLITALMKNHPDLKIYPIFFDKYYVCKLGGPKVNAFVVQDTQQLTSLAQDPRQQAVVFLNLFNGISVGRPEERFYNGVISYSTLLGDYYPQFMDDQSIRQDLIYDTSLKRDILQYLTLFHFSRFDRKTDQTLKLDPYETIIGEQSIGALSIFEQMTPRVEFNALAFLTEVKKVLDLRRVVTPGRG
;
A
#
# COMPACT_ATOMS: atom_id res chain seq x y z
N MET A 1 -23.25 -32.52 33.99
CA MET A 1 -23.81 -31.27 33.44
C MET A 1 -22.91 -30.87 32.30
N VAL A 2 -23.43 -31.05 31.08
CA VAL A 2 -22.69 -30.98 29.82
C VAL A 2 -22.72 -29.53 29.33
N ASN A 3 -21.56 -28.89 29.25
CA ASN A 3 -21.40 -27.61 28.55
C ASN A 3 -21.72 -27.83 27.07
N GLN A 4 -22.78 -27.19 26.59
CA GLN A 4 -23.05 -27.06 25.16
C GLN A 4 -22.01 -26.11 24.57
N LEU A 5 -20.90 -26.68 24.09
CA LEU A 5 -20.05 -26.08 23.06
C LEU A 5 -20.68 -26.40 21.70
N SER A 6 -21.60 -25.56 21.25
CA SER A 6 -22.06 -25.56 19.86
C SER A 6 -22.10 -24.12 19.34
N GLY A 7 -20.92 -23.53 19.21
CA GLY A 7 -20.64 -22.44 18.28
C GLY A 7 -19.51 -22.93 17.38
N GLY A 8 -19.75 -22.98 16.06
CA GLY A 8 -18.78 -23.51 15.10
C GLY A 8 -17.40 -22.88 15.32
N ASN A 9 -16.36 -23.70 15.33
CA ASN A 9 -14.99 -23.32 15.65
C ASN A 9 -14.36 -22.52 14.48
N ASP A 10 -14.90 -21.34 14.20
CA ASP A 10 -14.43 -20.44 13.14
C ASP A 10 -13.17 -19.65 13.56
N GLY A 11 -12.82 -19.70 14.85
CA GLY A 11 -11.65 -19.05 15.43
C GLY A 11 -11.80 -17.53 15.64
N LEU A 12 -12.94 -16.94 15.29
CA LEU A 12 -13.21 -15.52 15.49
C LEU A 12 -13.82 -15.25 16.86
N GLN A 13 -13.29 -14.23 17.56
CA GLN A 13 -13.83 -13.81 18.85
C GLN A 13 -15.00 -12.84 18.65
N PRO A 14 -16.15 -13.04 19.33
CA PRO A 14 -17.25 -12.10 19.28
C PRO A 14 -16.92 -10.80 20.02
N VAL A 15 -17.52 -9.71 19.59
CA VAL A 15 -17.39 -8.38 20.21
C VAL A 15 -18.72 -7.94 20.83
N ASP A 16 -18.65 -7.31 22.01
CA ASP A 16 -19.80 -6.72 22.71
C ASP A 16 -19.54 -5.25 23.09
N TYR A 17 -20.12 -4.31 22.34
CA TYR A 17 -19.99 -2.88 22.62
C TYR A 17 -21.09 -2.36 23.57
N SER A 18 -21.93 -3.22 24.13
CA SER A 18 -23.17 -2.80 24.80
C SER A 18 -22.92 -1.85 25.98
N TYR A 19 -21.90 -2.14 26.79
CA TYR A 19 -21.56 -1.30 27.92
C TYR A 19 -21.03 0.07 27.47
N LEU A 20 -20.19 0.09 26.43
CA LEU A 20 -19.61 1.32 25.89
C LEU A 20 -20.67 2.22 25.25
N LEU A 21 -21.55 1.67 24.42
CA LEU A 21 -22.67 2.41 23.83
C LEU A 21 -23.63 2.94 24.90
N GLN A 22 -23.86 2.20 25.98
CA GLN A 22 -24.66 2.69 27.11
C GLN A 22 -24.00 3.87 27.82
N GLN A 23 -22.67 3.87 28.01
CA GLN A 23 -21.98 5.03 28.59
C GLN A 23 -22.02 6.24 27.67
N ILE A 24 -21.89 6.05 26.35
CA ILE A 24 -22.08 7.12 25.37
C ILE A 24 -23.49 7.71 25.52
N LEU A 25 -24.53 6.87 25.53
CA LEU A 25 -25.92 7.28 25.71
C LEU A 25 -26.12 8.07 27.02
N ARG A 26 -25.56 7.61 28.14
CA ARG A 26 -25.64 8.32 29.43
C ARG A 26 -24.95 9.68 29.37
N ALA A 27 -23.77 9.75 28.75
CA ALA A 27 -23.04 11.01 28.62
C ALA A 27 -23.83 12.05 27.80
N ILE A 28 -24.43 11.62 26.68
CA ILE A 28 -25.29 12.49 25.86
C ILE A 28 -26.70 12.67 26.45
N GLN A 29 -27.06 12.06 27.57
CA GLN A 29 -28.29 12.43 28.29
C GLN A 29 -28.04 13.60 29.25
N GLY A 30 -26.79 13.80 29.67
CA GLY A 30 -26.41 14.86 30.62
C GLY A 30 -26.13 16.22 29.98
N GLU A 31 -25.65 16.25 28.74
CA GLU A 31 -25.26 17.49 28.06
C GLU A 31 -25.67 17.51 26.58
N ASN A 32 -26.26 18.63 26.14
CA ASN A 32 -26.58 18.85 24.74
C ASN A 32 -25.30 19.15 23.93
N LEU A 33 -25.04 18.29 22.94
CA LEU A 33 -23.87 18.32 22.07
C LEU A 33 -23.88 19.48 21.06
N PHE A 34 -25.05 20.03 20.74
CA PHE A 34 -25.23 21.02 19.68
C PHE A 34 -25.37 22.43 20.26
N LYS A 35 -24.64 23.37 19.68
CA LYS A 35 -24.73 24.80 20.01
C LYS A 35 -24.86 25.59 18.72
N LEU A 36 -26.04 26.16 18.48
CA LEU A 36 -26.30 27.04 17.34
C LEU A 36 -25.95 28.49 17.69
N SER A 37 -25.28 29.20 16.78
CA SER A 37 -25.03 30.61 16.95
C SER A 37 -26.30 31.45 16.82
N GLY A 38 -26.36 32.62 17.47
CA GLY A 38 -27.55 33.47 17.46
C GLY A 38 -27.96 33.99 16.07
N ASP A 39 -27.05 33.97 15.09
CA ASP A 39 -27.31 34.27 13.68
C ASP A 39 -27.72 33.04 12.85
N CYS A 40 -27.91 31.88 13.48
CA CYS A 40 -28.23 30.58 12.87
C CYS A 40 -27.28 30.10 11.78
N ASN A 41 -26.12 30.76 11.61
CA ASN A 41 -25.17 30.44 10.56
C ASN A 41 -24.18 29.35 10.98
N ARG A 42 -23.99 29.10 12.28
CA ARG A 42 -22.96 28.17 12.75
C ARG A 42 -23.52 27.17 13.74
N LEU A 43 -23.30 25.89 13.44
CA LEU A 43 -23.57 24.79 14.34
C LEU A 43 -22.26 24.23 14.89
N ARG A 44 -22.02 24.38 16.19
CA ARG A 44 -20.90 23.73 16.88
C ARG A 44 -21.37 22.37 17.42
N MET A 45 -20.54 21.35 17.26
CA MET A 45 -20.75 20.01 17.81
C MET A 45 -19.64 19.68 18.83
N ASP A 46 -20.00 19.59 20.10
CA ASP A 46 -19.07 19.36 21.22
C ASP A 46 -18.81 17.86 21.45
N ILE A 47 -18.31 17.16 20.43
CA ILE A 47 -18.02 15.72 20.51
C ILE A 47 -16.79 15.45 21.37
N ASP A 48 -15.81 16.37 21.38
CA ASP A 48 -14.57 16.24 22.15
C ASP A 48 -14.83 16.08 23.66
N GLY A 49 -15.70 16.95 24.21
CA GLY A 49 -16.05 16.95 25.63
C GLY A 49 -16.70 15.62 26.04
N ILE A 50 -17.67 15.15 25.25
CA ILE A 50 -18.35 13.87 25.50
C ILE A 50 -17.37 12.69 25.39
N ALA A 51 -16.57 12.64 24.33
CA ALA A 51 -15.60 11.55 24.15
C ALA A 51 -14.57 11.50 25.28
N ALA A 52 -14.12 12.65 25.78
CA ALA A 52 -13.24 12.73 26.93
C ALA A 52 -13.93 12.25 28.22
N ALA A 53 -15.17 12.65 28.46
CA ALA A 53 -15.93 12.21 29.64
C ALA A 53 -16.16 10.69 29.66
N VAL A 54 -16.53 10.11 28.52
CA VAL A 54 -16.71 8.65 28.40
C VAL A 54 -15.37 7.93 28.60
N ALA A 55 -14.28 8.43 28.00
CA ALA A 55 -12.94 7.84 28.20
C ALA A 55 -12.46 7.86 29.65
N MET A 56 -12.89 8.84 30.45
CA MET A 56 -12.54 8.93 31.88
C MET A 56 -13.45 8.10 32.80
N THR A 57 -14.44 7.39 32.26
CA THR A 57 -15.34 6.57 33.07
C THR A 57 -14.60 5.32 33.59
N PRO A 58 -14.49 5.11 34.92
CA PRO A 58 -13.77 3.97 35.48
C PRO A 58 -14.54 2.66 35.24
N GLY A 59 -13.79 1.56 35.10
CA GLY A 59 -14.37 0.21 35.00
C GLY A 59 -15.05 -0.12 33.67
N LEU A 60 -14.72 0.58 32.59
CA LEU A 60 -15.16 0.23 31.23
C LEU A 60 -14.64 -1.15 30.82
N GLN A 61 -15.57 -2.05 30.51
CA GLN A 61 -15.27 -3.41 30.07
C GLN A 61 -14.70 -3.42 28.65
N ASN A 62 -13.74 -4.31 28.42
CA ASN A 62 -13.24 -4.57 27.08
C ASN A 62 -14.35 -5.25 26.26
N PRO A 63 -14.66 -4.75 25.03
CA PRO A 63 -15.60 -5.41 24.14
C PRO A 63 -15.24 -6.85 23.78
N LEU A 64 -13.98 -7.27 23.99
CA LEU A 64 -13.52 -8.64 23.80
C LEU A 64 -13.54 -9.42 25.12
N THR A 65 -14.08 -10.64 25.07
CA THR A 65 -14.02 -11.60 26.19
C THR A 65 -12.63 -12.22 26.35
N SER A 66 -11.89 -12.38 25.25
CA SER A 66 -10.50 -12.83 25.22
C SER A 66 -9.78 -12.21 24.02
N ALA A 67 -8.53 -11.78 24.21
CA ALA A 67 -7.68 -11.28 23.14
C ALA A 67 -6.65 -12.31 22.65
N ASN A 68 -6.60 -13.49 23.28
CA ASN A 68 -5.64 -14.52 22.91
C ASN A 68 -5.93 -15.02 21.49
N GLY A 69 -4.92 -14.94 20.61
CA GLY A 69 -5.03 -15.38 19.23
C GLY A 69 -5.82 -14.45 18.32
N VAL A 70 -6.17 -13.23 18.77
CA VAL A 70 -6.92 -12.25 17.97
C VAL A 70 -5.97 -11.28 17.29
N ARG A 71 -6.10 -11.11 15.98
CA ARG A 71 -5.37 -10.09 15.22
C ARG A 71 -6.22 -8.83 15.02
N SER A 72 -7.47 -9.00 14.61
CA SER A 72 -8.43 -7.90 14.45
C SER A 72 -9.82 -8.35 14.92
N ALA A 73 -10.60 -7.42 15.48
CA ALA A 73 -11.98 -7.67 15.90
C ALA A 73 -12.80 -6.39 15.88
N SER A 74 -13.96 -6.39 15.21
CA SER A 74 -14.77 -5.19 14.99
C SER A 74 -16.27 -5.42 14.83
N VAL A 75 -16.69 -6.49 14.14
CA VAL A 75 -18.10 -6.66 13.75
C VAL A 75 -18.64 -8.09 13.93
N LYS A 76 -17.87 -9.02 14.49
CA LYS A 76 -18.38 -10.35 14.84
C LYS A 76 -19.34 -10.28 16.03
N PHE A 77 -20.63 -10.06 15.76
CA PHE A 77 -21.69 -10.08 16.78
C PHE A 77 -22.30 -11.47 16.93
N THR A 78 -22.71 -11.83 18.15
CA THR A 78 -23.72 -12.90 18.33
C THR A 78 -25.11 -12.34 18.02
N GLU A 79 -26.10 -13.19 17.71
CA GLU A 79 -27.46 -12.72 17.39
C GLU A 79 -28.06 -11.82 18.49
N ARG A 80 -27.86 -12.21 19.76
CA ARG A 80 -28.31 -11.41 20.92
C ARG A 80 -27.63 -10.04 20.96
N ILE A 81 -26.31 -10.01 20.77
CA ILE A 81 -25.54 -8.76 20.78
C ILE A 81 -25.94 -7.87 19.60
N GLN A 82 -26.20 -8.44 18.41
CA GLN A 82 -26.64 -7.68 17.24
C GLN A 82 -27.94 -6.90 17.49
N GLN A 83 -28.90 -7.54 18.18
CA GLN A 83 -30.17 -6.88 18.55
C GLN A 83 -29.95 -5.76 19.56
N GLN A 84 -29.13 -6.00 20.59
CA GLN A 84 -28.79 -4.99 21.60
C GLN A 84 -28.06 -3.79 20.99
N PHE A 85 -27.06 -4.07 20.15
CA PHE A 85 -26.32 -3.08 19.38
C PHE A 85 -27.28 -2.20 18.57
N SER A 86 -28.18 -2.82 17.79
CA SER A 86 -29.15 -2.09 16.95
C SER A 86 -30.05 -1.19 17.80
N GLY A 87 -30.58 -1.69 18.92
CA GLY A 87 -31.42 -0.91 19.83
C GLY A 87 -30.69 0.27 20.47
N GLN A 88 -29.43 0.09 20.87
CA GLN A 88 -28.65 1.16 21.49
C GLN A 88 -28.22 2.24 20.49
N ILE A 89 -27.87 1.87 19.26
CA ILE A 89 -27.61 2.85 18.19
C ILE A 89 -28.86 3.70 17.93
N GLN A 90 -30.05 3.08 17.90
CA GLN A 90 -31.31 3.82 17.77
C GLN A 90 -31.58 4.75 18.97
N GLN A 91 -31.31 4.31 20.20
CA GLN A 91 -31.43 5.16 21.39
C GLN A 91 -30.49 6.37 21.36
N ILE A 92 -29.23 6.17 20.91
CA ILE A 92 -28.27 7.26 20.72
C ILE A 92 -28.78 8.22 19.65
N GLN A 93 -29.25 7.70 18.51
CA GLN A 93 -29.83 8.50 17.43
C GLN A 93 -31.03 9.33 17.94
N ASP A 94 -31.93 8.74 18.73
CA ASP A 94 -33.10 9.42 19.28
C ASP A 94 -32.73 10.54 20.26
N GLN A 95 -31.76 10.29 21.12
CA GLN A 95 -31.26 11.31 22.04
C GLN A 95 -30.61 12.48 21.28
N LEU A 96 -29.77 12.19 20.29
CA LEU A 96 -29.14 13.23 19.46
C LEU A 96 -30.17 13.98 18.60
N ARG A 97 -31.21 13.31 18.11
CA ARG A 97 -32.33 13.95 17.40
C ARG A 97 -33.08 14.91 18.32
N ARG A 98 -33.34 14.53 19.58
CA ARG A 98 -33.95 15.42 20.57
C ARG A 98 -33.08 16.65 20.81
N HIS A 99 -31.78 16.46 20.99
CA HIS A 99 -30.84 17.58 21.14
C HIS A 99 -30.86 18.54 19.96
N LEU A 100 -30.83 18.03 18.72
CA LEU A 100 -30.96 18.86 17.52
C LEU A 100 -32.29 19.61 17.51
N GLN A 101 -33.38 18.96 17.91
CA GLN A 101 -34.70 19.58 17.93
C GLN A 101 -34.84 20.67 18.99
N GLU A 102 -34.23 20.49 20.16
CA GLU A 102 -34.14 21.53 21.19
C GLU A 102 -33.30 22.72 20.72
N THR A 103 -32.27 22.48 19.90
CA THR A 103 -31.37 23.52 19.41
C THR A 103 -31.91 24.25 18.16
N MET A 104 -32.61 23.55 17.26
CA MET A 104 -32.92 24.03 15.90
C MET A 104 -34.42 23.92 15.54
N GLY A 105 -35.25 23.26 16.35
CA GLY A 105 -36.69 23.08 16.10
C GLY A 105 -37.05 21.75 15.43
N SER A 106 -38.20 21.69 14.74
CA SER A 106 -38.69 20.46 14.10
C SER A 106 -37.73 19.91 13.02
N GLY A 107 -37.97 18.70 12.52
CA GLY A 107 -37.15 18.14 11.43
C GLY A 107 -37.14 18.99 10.15
N GLU A 108 -38.20 19.76 9.89
CA GLU A 108 -38.24 20.73 8.79
C GLU A 108 -37.40 21.97 9.10
N ALA A 109 -37.44 22.44 10.35
CA ALA A 109 -36.60 23.55 10.80
C ALA A 109 -35.11 23.18 10.71
N ILE A 110 -34.73 21.95 11.08
CA ILE A 110 -33.36 21.45 10.89
C ILE A 110 -32.95 21.53 9.42
N ALA A 111 -33.79 21.04 8.50
CA ALA A 111 -33.51 21.09 7.06
C ALA A 111 -33.38 22.53 6.54
N GLN A 112 -34.25 23.43 7.00
CA GLN A 112 -34.19 24.86 6.68
C GLN A 112 -32.91 25.52 7.20
N THR A 113 -32.49 25.21 8.44
CA THR A 113 -31.23 25.75 8.96
C THR A 113 -30.03 25.19 8.21
N VAL A 114 -30.02 23.90 7.84
CA VAL A 114 -28.97 23.33 6.99
C VAL A 114 -28.94 24.03 5.63
N ASP A 115 -30.10 24.33 5.04
CA ASP A 115 -30.17 25.09 3.80
C ASP A 115 -29.62 26.53 3.97
N GLN A 116 -29.99 27.23 5.05
CA GLN A 116 -29.47 28.56 5.39
C GLN A 116 -27.95 28.57 5.60
N MET A 117 -27.40 27.51 6.23
CA MET A 117 -25.95 27.34 6.40
C MET A 117 -25.25 26.94 5.09
N SER A 118 -25.99 26.54 4.05
CA SER A 118 -25.45 26.09 2.78
C SER A 118 -25.41 27.22 1.75
N ARG A 119 -24.31 27.32 0.99
CA ARG A 119 -24.09 28.37 -0.02
C ARG A 119 -23.92 27.78 -1.42
N GLU A 120 -24.44 28.43 -2.44
CA GLU A 120 -24.16 28.04 -3.83
C GLU A 120 -22.64 28.11 -4.10
N LEU A 121 -22.08 27.12 -4.80
CA LEU A 121 -20.65 27.11 -5.11
C LEU A 121 -20.22 28.33 -5.96
N THR A 122 -21.14 28.90 -6.74
CA THR A 122 -20.93 30.15 -7.48
C THR A 122 -20.65 31.35 -6.57
N GLN A 123 -21.15 31.36 -5.33
CA GLN A 123 -20.91 32.43 -4.35
C GLN A 123 -19.52 32.36 -3.71
N VAL A 124 -18.89 31.18 -3.72
CA VAL A 124 -17.50 31.00 -3.26
C VAL A 124 -16.51 31.01 -4.42
N GLN A 125 -16.96 31.31 -5.63
CA GLN A 125 -16.08 31.46 -6.77
C GLN A 125 -15.27 32.77 -6.68
N GLY A 126 -13.95 32.68 -6.83
CA GLY A 126 -13.08 33.85 -6.85
C GLY A 126 -11.60 33.52 -6.80
N THR A 127 -10.75 34.55 -6.78
CA THR A 127 -9.30 34.38 -6.67
C THR A 127 -8.92 33.93 -5.26
N THR A 128 -8.29 32.76 -5.13
CA THR A 128 -7.77 32.29 -3.85
C THR A 128 -6.67 33.22 -3.35
N GLY A 129 -6.95 33.98 -2.28
CA GLY A 129 -6.02 34.95 -1.69
C GLY A 129 -5.77 34.75 -0.20
N GLN A 130 -6.73 34.20 0.54
CA GLN A 130 -6.67 33.97 1.98
C GLN A 130 -7.28 32.61 2.32
N LEU A 131 -6.96 32.10 3.51
CA LEU A 131 -7.55 30.87 4.04
C LEU A 131 -9.09 30.97 4.00
N GLY A 132 -9.76 29.89 3.62
CA GLY A 132 -11.21 29.88 3.43
C GLY A 132 -11.63 28.91 2.33
N PHE A 133 -12.86 29.06 1.85
CA PHE A 133 -13.44 28.21 0.80
C PHE A 133 -13.40 28.84 -0.60
N THR A 134 -12.94 30.09 -0.74
CA THR A 134 -12.92 30.79 -2.04
C THR A 134 -11.98 30.14 -3.04
N PHE A 135 -12.50 29.76 -4.21
CA PHE A 135 -11.74 29.02 -5.22
C PHE A 135 -12.07 29.46 -6.65
N ASN A 136 -11.07 29.43 -7.53
CA ASN A 136 -11.25 29.85 -8.92
C ASN A 136 -11.66 28.64 -9.79
N PHE A 137 -12.96 28.38 -9.87
CA PHE A 137 -13.53 27.33 -10.72
C PHE A 137 -13.44 27.63 -12.23
N ASN A 138 -13.25 28.91 -12.60
CA ASN A 138 -13.23 29.39 -13.98
C ASN A 138 -11.80 29.60 -14.52
N GLN A 139 -10.76 29.18 -13.80
CA GLN A 139 -9.40 29.40 -14.28
C GLN A 139 -9.20 28.65 -15.60
N SER A 140 -9.08 29.41 -16.70
CA SER A 140 -8.72 28.88 -18.01
C SER A 140 -7.41 28.13 -17.89
N SER A 141 -7.53 26.82 -17.92
CA SER A 141 -6.41 25.92 -17.87
C SER A 141 -5.79 25.85 -19.26
N PRO A 142 -4.45 25.83 -19.41
CA PRO A 142 -3.86 25.52 -20.70
C PRO A 142 -4.41 24.16 -21.17
N PRO A 143 -4.65 23.96 -22.47
CA PRO A 143 -5.15 22.68 -22.97
C PRO A 143 -4.26 21.53 -22.52
N LEU A 144 -4.88 20.49 -21.96
CA LEU A 144 -4.22 19.24 -21.63
C LEU A 144 -3.79 18.55 -22.93
N GLN A 145 -2.58 18.01 -22.95
CA GLN A 145 -2.00 17.34 -24.11
C GLN A 145 -1.62 15.90 -23.79
N LYS A 146 -2.00 14.99 -24.68
CA LYS A 146 -1.63 13.57 -24.67
C LYS A 146 -0.83 13.27 -25.94
N GLU A 147 0.38 12.72 -25.81
CA GLU A 147 1.20 12.25 -26.93
C GLU A 147 1.26 10.72 -26.94
N LYS A 148 1.00 10.11 -28.10
CA LYS A 148 1.10 8.66 -28.26
C LYS A 148 2.56 8.24 -28.47
N LEU A 149 2.95 7.14 -27.84
CA LEU A 149 4.26 6.53 -27.96
C LEU A 149 4.15 5.10 -28.48
N ARG A 150 5.26 4.61 -29.03
CA ARG A 150 5.44 3.23 -29.48
C ARG A 150 6.75 2.62 -28.98
N LEU A 151 6.76 1.29 -28.88
CA LEU A 151 7.92 0.47 -28.57
C LEU A 151 8.60 0.07 -29.88
N GLU A 152 9.90 0.39 -30.04
CA GLU A 152 10.67 -0.01 -31.21
C GLU A 152 12.09 -0.43 -30.81
N THR A 153 12.61 -1.49 -31.41
CA THR A 153 13.96 -2.00 -31.12
C THR A 153 15.02 -1.52 -32.12
N ASN A 154 14.59 -1.08 -33.31
CA ASN A 154 15.50 -0.86 -34.45
C ASN A 154 15.90 0.62 -34.63
N ARG A 155 15.43 1.52 -33.76
CA ARG A 155 15.76 2.94 -33.81
C ARG A 155 16.88 3.30 -32.85
N PRO A 156 17.72 4.29 -33.18
CA PRO A 156 18.74 4.76 -32.27
C PRO A 156 18.08 5.33 -31.01
N GLY A 157 18.58 4.97 -29.82
CA GLY A 157 17.99 5.41 -28.56
C GLY A 157 18.03 6.94 -28.36
N SER A 158 18.76 7.68 -29.19
CA SER A 158 18.76 9.15 -29.24
C SER A 158 17.40 9.76 -29.61
N GLU A 159 16.55 9.00 -30.31
CA GLU A 159 15.22 9.44 -30.73
C GLU A 159 14.12 9.09 -29.70
N SER A 160 14.46 8.36 -28.65
CA SER A 160 13.48 7.91 -27.65
C SER A 160 13.09 9.03 -26.68
N ARG A 161 11.82 9.05 -26.28
CA ARG A 161 11.28 9.95 -25.24
C ARG A 161 11.54 9.40 -23.84
N LEU A 162 11.30 8.10 -23.67
CA LEU A 162 11.35 7.42 -22.39
C LEU A 162 12.22 6.17 -22.48
N LYS A 163 12.84 5.83 -21.35
CA LYS A 163 13.66 4.65 -21.15
C LYS A 163 13.14 3.86 -19.95
N PHE A 164 13.04 2.55 -20.11
CA PHE A 164 12.60 1.64 -19.07
C PHE A 164 13.59 0.48 -18.95
N HIS A 165 14.00 0.18 -17.73
CA HIS A 165 14.76 -1.02 -17.44
C HIS A 165 13.82 -2.09 -16.91
N LYS A 166 13.71 -3.19 -17.64
CA LYS A 166 12.87 -4.34 -17.33
C LYS A 166 13.74 -5.45 -16.78
N ILE A 167 13.20 -6.18 -15.80
CA ILE A 167 13.80 -7.41 -15.29
C ILE A 167 12.80 -8.56 -15.37
N THR A 168 13.25 -9.71 -15.85
CA THR A 168 12.49 -10.96 -15.83
C THR A 168 13.25 -11.98 -14.99
N LEU A 169 12.59 -12.49 -13.96
CA LEU A 169 13.09 -13.56 -13.10
C LEU A 169 12.36 -14.85 -13.47
N SER A 170 13.09 -15.89 -13.87
CA SER A 170 12.50 -17.19 -14.19
C SER A 170 13.01 -18.26 -13.25
N VAL A 171 12.15 -19.20 -12.85
CA VAL A 171 12.47 -20.39 -12.05
C VAL A 171 11.90 -21.61 -12.76
N GLN A 172 12.71 -22.65 -12.95
CA GLN A 172 12.36 -23.87 -13.68
C GLN A 172 12.36 -25.09 -12.77
N ASN A 173 11.66 -26.15 -13.20
CA ASN A 173 11.47 -27.42 -12.49
C ASN A 173 10.76 -27.27 -11.13
N VAL A 174 9.87 -26.28 -11.02
CA VAL A 174 9.18 -25.97 -9.76
C VAL A 174 8.25 -27.12 -9.33
N ASP A 175 7.63 -27.77 -10.30
CA ASP A 175 6.77 -28.95 -10.15
C ASP A 175 7.49 -30.18 -9.58
N ARG A 176 8.81 -30.27 -9.81
CA ARG A 176 9.66 -31.37 -9.33
C ARG A 176 10.30 -31.11 -7.97
N PHE A 177 10.15 -29.90 -7.42
CA PHE A 177 10.81 -29.51 -6.16
C PHE A 177 10.51 -30.50 -5.03
N SER A 178 9.24 -30.86 -4.84
CA SER A 178 8.80 -31.75 -3.76
C SER A 178 9.43 -33.14 -3.86
N SER A 179 9.50 -33.70 -5.08
CA SER A 179 10.14 -35.01 -5.30
C SER A 179 11.65 -34.95 -5.11
N ASP A 180 12.28 -33.85 -5.57
CA ASP A 180 13.73 -33.69 -5.48
C ASP A 180 14.16 -33.44 -4.02
N LEU A 181 13.35 -32.72 -3.23
CA LEU A 181 13.56 -32.55 -1.79
C LEU A 181 13.46 -33.89 -1.04
N ARG A 182 12.40 -34.67 -1.27
CA ARG A 182 12.26 -36.02 -0.70
C ARG A 182 13.47 -36.88 -1.03
N GLN A 183 13.88 -36.91 -2.30
CA GLN A 183 15.03 -37.70 -2.74
C GLN A 183 16.34 -37.21 -2.09
N GLY A 184 16.50 -35.90 -1.91
CA GLY A 184 17.62 -35.30 -1.19
C GLY A 184 17.74 -35.81 0.25
N ILE A 185 16.61 -35.84 0.98
CA ILE A 185 16.56 -36.36 2.36
C ILE A 185 16.81 -37.87 2.38
N ALA A 186 16.20 -38.65 1.47
CA ALA A 186 16.43 -40.09 1.35
C ALA A 186 17.91 -40.43 1.08
N ASN A 187 18.57 -39.66 0.21
CA ASN A 187 20.01 -39.79 -0.04
C ASN A 187 20.84 -39.48 1.21
N TYR A 188 20.42 -38.50 2.01
CA TYR A 188 21.10 -38.20 3.27
C TYR A 188 20.94 -39.32 4.31
N ILE A 189 19.73 -39.90 4.42
CA ILE A 189 19.47 -41.06 5.30
C ILE A 189 20.42 -42.20 4.97
N THR A 190 20.48 -42.58 3.69
CA THR A 190 21.26 -43.73 3.20
C THR A 190 22.77 -43.52 3.19
N THR A 191 23.25 -42.27 3.06
CA THR A 191 24.70 -42.00 2.92
C THR A 191 25.36 -41.43 4.17
N LYS A 192 24.59 -40.88 5.12
CA LYS A 192 25.12 -40.17 6.28
C LYS A 192 24.47 -40.53 7.60
N LEU A 193 23.15 -40.66 7.65
CA LEU A 193 22.42 -40.83 8.92
C LEU A 193 22.46 -42.30 9.39
N ALA A 194 22.20 -43.25 8.49
CA ALA A 194 22.21 -44.68 8.77
C ALA A 194 22.93 -45.48 7.66
N PRO A 195 24.21 -45.20 7.34
CA PRO A 195 24.86 -45.71 6.12
C PRO A 195 25.07 -47.23 6.04
N HIS A 196 24.84 -47.97 7.13
CA HIS A 196 25.10 -49.41 7.24
C HIS A 196 24.00 -50.20 7.97
N ASP A 197 22.79 -49.63 8.08
CA ASP A 197 21.66 -50.26 8.79
C ASP A 197 20.41 -50.21 7.89
N GLU A 198 20.15 -51.31 7.17
CA GLU A 198 19.06 -51.38 6.19
C GLU A 198 17.67 -51.35 6.84
N GLU A 199 17.52 -51.90 8.04
CA GLU A 199 16.25 -51.92 8.78
C GLU A 199 15.91 -50.49 9.26
N MET A 200 16.89 -49.81 9.84
CA MET A 200 16.77 -48.40 10.24
C MET A 200 16.52 -47.47 9.04
N GLN A 201 17.18 -47.73 7.89
CA GLN A 201 16.92 -46.97 6.67
C GLN A 201 15.46 -47.11 6.22
N GLN A 202 14.92 -48.33 6.23
CA GLN A 202 13.52 -48.58 5.84
C GLN A 202 12.54 -47.88 6.78
N GLU A 203 12.79 -47.94 8.10
CA GLU A 203 11.96 -47.26 9.09
C GLU A 203 11.96 -45.73 8.88
N LEU A 204 13.14 -45.12 8.75
CA LEU A 204 13.27 -43.67 8.52
C LEU A 204 12.65 -43.23 7.19
N LEU A 205 12.75 -44.03 6.12
CA LEU A 205 12.10 -43.74 4.85
C LEU A 205 10.57 -43.82 4.96
N ALA A 206 10.03 -44.74 5.75
CA ALA A 206 8.59 -44.82 6.00
C ALA A 206 8.07 -43.60 6.77
N ILE A 207 8.83 -43.12 7.77
CA ILE A 207 8.51 -41.88 8.50
C ILE A 207 8.54 -40.67 7.55
N LEU A 208 9.58 -40.56 6.71
CA LEU A 208 9.67 -39.49 5.70
C LEU A 208 8.47 -39.50 4.74
N ASP A 209 8.05 -40.68 4.27
CA ASP A 209 6.90 -40.80 3.37
C ASP A 209 5.59 -40.39 4.06
N GLY A 210 5.44 -40.63 5.36
CA GLY A 210 4.32 -40.12 6.15
C GLY A 210 4.29 -38.59 6.20
N LEU A 211 5.44 -37.95 6.42
CA LEU A 211 5.54 -36.48 6.47
C LEU A 211 5.25 -35.82 5.12
N VAL A 212 5.72 -36.42 4.02
CA VAL A 212 5.45 -35.92 2.66
C VAL A 212 3.95 -35.92 2.33
N GLN A 213 3.16 -36.79 2.96
CA GLN A 213 1.71 -36.87 2.78
C GLN A 213 0.91 -35.97 3.72
N ASP A 214 1.54 -35.42 4.76
CA ASP A 214 0.90 -34.56 5.75
C ASP A 214 1.11 -33.08 5.42
N GLU A 215 0.01 -32.40 5.04
CA GLU A 215 -0.05 -30.96 4.71
C GLU A 215 0.23 -30.06 5.92
N PHE A 216 0.36 -30.61 7.13
CA PHE A 216 0.73 -29.87 8.35
C PHE A 216 2.09 -30.26 8.91
N SER A 217 2.88 -31.04 8.15
CA SER A 217 4.23 -31.40 8.54
C SER A 217 5.22 -30.26 8.34
N TYR A 218 6.35 -30.32 9.05
CA TYR A 218 7.46 -29.40 8.78
C TYR A 218 8.07 -29.57 7.38
N PHE A 219 7.78 -30.68 6.68
CA PHE A 219 8.14 -30.84 5.28
C PHE A 219 7.35 -29.86 4.41
N ASP A 220 6.03 -29.74 4.66
CA ASP A 220 5.19 -28.73 4.02
C ASP A 220 5.62 -27.30 4.42
N ASP A 221 5.96 -27.06 5.69
CA ASP A 221 6.47 -25.75 6.12
C ASP A 221 7.73 -25.32 5.34
N LEU A 222 8.64 -26.25 5.05
CA LEU A 222 9.83 -25.99 4.23
C LEU A 222 9.47 -25.74 2.77
N GLN A 223 8.52 -26.50 2.21
CA GLN A 223 8.01 -26.25 0.86
C GLN A 223 7.38 -24.86 0.77
N GLN A 224 6.53 -24.49 1.73
CA GLN A 224 5.90 -23.18 1.80
C GLN A 224 6.93 -22.06 1.96
N LEU A 225 7.99 -22.27 2.75
CA LEU A 225 9.09 -21.31 2.87
C LEU A 225 9.79 -21.06 1.53
N VAL A 226 10.17 -22.12 0.83
CA VAL A 226 10.82 -22.00 -0.49
C VAL A 226 9.86 -21.39 -1.51
N ASP A 227 8.60 -21.79 -1.50
CA ASP A 227 7.56 -21.28 -2.38
C ASP A 227 7.37 -19.77 -2.22
N THR A 228 7.33 -19.27 -0.98
CA THR A 228 6.98 -17.87 -0.68
C THR A 228 8.18 -16.91 -0.63
N GLU A 229 9.40 -17.39 -0.37
CA GLU A 229 10.56 -16.52 -0.12
C GLU A 229 11.66 -16.59 -1.19
N SER A 230 11.64 -17.60 -2.08
CA SER A 230 12.64 -17.76 -3.17
C SER A 230 12.70 -16.55 -4.11
N LEU A 231 11.55 -15.99 -4.46
CA LEU A 231 11.48 -14.80 -5.29
C LEU A 231 12.15 -13.60 -4.61
N GLY A 232 12.00 -13.46 -3.29
CA GLY A 232 12.67 -12.42 -2.50
C GLY A 232 14.19 -12.55 -2.57
N LYS A 233 14.71 -13.77 -2.44
CA LYS A 233 16.14 -14.07 -2.58
C LYS A 233 16.66 -13.76 -3.98
N LEU A 234 15.93 -14.14 -5.03
CA LEU A 234 16.28 -13.79 -6.41
C LEU A 234 16.27 -12.28 -6.65
N LYS A 235 15.32 -11.55 -6.08
CA LYS A 235 15.30 -10.08 -6.15
C LYS A 235 16.53 -9.46 -5.46
N LYS A 236 16.98 -10.00 -4.33
CA LYS A 236 18.22 -9.55 -3.66
C LYS A 236 19.43 -9.74 -4.58
N GLU A 237 19.59 -10.92 -5.17
CA GLU A 237 20.68 -11.21 -6.12
C GLU A 237 20.60 -10.31 -7.36
N ALA A 238 19.41 -10.12 -7.91
CA ALA A 238 19.17 -9.27 -9.07
C ALA A 238 19.60 -7.81 -8.86
N LYS A 239 19.53 -7.28 -7.63
CA LYS A 239 20.05 -5.95 -7.30
C LYS A 239 21.57 -5.89 -7.55
N ILE A 240 22.33 -6.93 -7.18
CA ILE A 240 23.78 -6.95 -7.40
C ILE A 240 24.09 -7.13 -8.89
N ILE A 241 23.41 -8.09 -9.55
CA ILE A 241 23.59 -8.36 -11.00
C ILE A 241 23.31 -7.12 -11.83
N TYR A 242 22.31 -6.32 -11.49
CA TYR A 242 22.05 -5.11 -12.26
C TYR A 242 23.18 -4.08 -12.15
N LEU A 243 23.81 -3.94 -10.97
CA LEU A 243 24.99 -3.08 -10.83
C LEU A 243 26.18 -3.63 -11.63
N GLU A 244 26.39 -4.95 -11.63
CA GLU A 244 27.39 -5.63 -12.46
C GLU A 244 27.12 -5.38 -13.96
N HIS A 245 25.87 -5.57 -14.40
CA HIS A 245 25.43 -5.31 -15.76
C HIS A 245 25.70 -3.88 -16.21
N LEU A 246 25.45 -2.91 -15.32
CA LEU A 246 25.81 -1.52 -15.54
C LEU A 246 27.34 -1.38 -15.68
N ALA A 247 28.12 -1.82 -14.71
CA ALA A 247 29.58 -1.70 -14.73
C ALA A 247 30.22 -2.29 -16.01
N GLU A 248 29.71 -3.43 -16.49
CA GLU A 248 30.17 -4.12 -17.70
C GLU A 248 29.89 -3.36 -19.02
N HIS A 249 28.81 -2.57 -19.08
CA HIS A 249 28.29 -2.04 -20.34
C HIS A 249 28.25 -0.50 -20.41
N ILE A 250 28.73 0.18 -19.37
CA ILE A 250 28.84 1.64 -19.33
C ILE A 250 30.25 2.07 -19.76
N GLU A 251 30.30 2.90 -20.80
CA GLU A 251 31.50 3.68 -21.12
C GLU A 251 31.43 5.02 -20.38
N THR A 252 32.37 5.40 -19.53
CA THR A 252 32.34 6.71 -18.86
C THR A 252 33.73 7.30 -18.71
N SER A 253 33.85 8.62 -18.84
CA SER A 253 35.09 9.35 -18.54
C SER A 253 35.28 9.58 -17.04
N ASP A 254 34.23 9.36 -16.23
CA ASP A 254 34.30 9.44 -14.78
C ASP A 254 34.84 8.13 -14.18
N THR A 255 36.16 7.95 -14.29
CA THR A 255 36.88 6.76 -13.78
C THR A 255 36.69 6.59 -12.26
N LEU A 256 36.68 7.70 -11.51
CA LEU A 256 36.47 7.68 -10.07
C LEU A 256 35.08 7.18 -9.67
N GLY A 257 34.04 7.63 -10.37
CA GLY A 257 32.69 7.11 -10.17
C GLY A 257 32.60 5.59 -10.46
N MET A 258 33.34 5.11 -11.45
CA MET A 258 33.40 3.68 -11.78
C MET A 258 34.12 2.87 -10.69
N ILE A 259 35.19 3.40 -10.09
CA ILE A 259 35.86 2.79 -8.94
C ILE A 259 34.87 2.64 -7.78
N TYR A 260 34.08 3.66 -7.46
CA TYR A 260 33.07 3.56 -6.40
C TYR A 260 31.95 2.58 -6.71
N LEU A 261 31.54 2.43 -7.98
CA LEU A 261 30.57 1.42 -8.38
C LEU A 261 31.13 0.00 -8.19
N ASN A 262 32.35 -0.24 -8.65
CA ASN A 262 33.03 -1.52 -8.51
C ASN A 262 33.27 -1.88 -7.04
N ASP A 263 33.65 -0.89 -6.21
CA ASP A 263 33.78 -1.11 -4.78
C ASP A 263 32.44 -1.48 -4.15
N LEU A 264 31.36 -0.75 -4.45
CA LEU A 264 30.02 -1.09 -3.96
C LEU A 264 29.62 -2.53 -4.32
N ILE A 265 29.80 -2.94 -5.59
CA ILE A 265 29.52 -4.32 -6.03
C ILE A 265 30.33 -5.33 -5.21
N ARG A 266 31.64 -5.09 -5.07
CA ARG A 266 32.55 -5.95 -4.30
C ARG A 266 32.12 -6.06 -2.83
N ARG A 267 31.73 -4.95 -2.19
CA ARG A 267 31.24 -4.94 -0.79
C ARG A 267 29.95 -5.74 -0.65
N LEU A 268 29.00 -5.58 -1.58
CA LEU A 268 27.73 -6.31 -1.53
C LEU A 268 27.97 -7.83 -1.67
N ARG A 269 28.87 -8.25 -2.56
CA ARG A 269 29.28 -9.65 -2.69
C ARG A 269 29.96 -10.18 -1.42
N SER A 270 30.88 -9.40 -0.84
CA SER A 270 31.56 -9.75 0.43
C SER A 270 30.61 -9.93 1.61
N ILE A 271 29.49 -9.19 1.66
CA ILE A 271 28.43 -9.40 2.66
C ILE A 271 27.79 -10.78 2.47
N ASP A 272 27.45 -11.15 1.24
CA ASP A 272 26.87 -12.46 0.94
C ASP A 272 27.87 -13.59 1.21
N ASP A 273 29.16 -13.40 0.94
CA ASP A 273 30.21 -14.36 1.28
C ASP A 273 30.33 -14.54 2.81
N TYR A 274 30.26 -13.44 3.59
CA TYR A 274 30.29 -13.48 5.06
C TYR A 274 29.18 -14.31 5.67
N ILE A 275 27.93 -14.00 5.32
CA ILE A 275 26.77 -14.64 5.96
C ILE A 275 26.65 -16.11 5.55
N ASN A 276 27.22 -16.49 4.40
CA ASN A 276 27.17 -17.85 3.86
C ASN A 276 28.42 -18.69 4.16
N ASP A 277 29.37 -18.19 4.97
CA ASP A 277 30.59 -18.90 5.35
C ASP A 277 30.28 -20.21 6.07
N SER A 278 30.57 -21.34 5.43
CA SER A 278 30.34 -22.69 5.96
C SER A 278 31.27 -23.06 7.10
N GLY A 279 32.36 -22.31 7.33
CA GLY A 279 33.28 -22.51 8.43
C GLY A 279 32.79 -21.98 9.79
N LYS A 280 31.75 -21.14 9.80
CA LYS A 280 31.21 -20.49 11.00
C LYS A 280 29.86 -21.09 11.42
N ALA A 281 29.74 -21.40 12.71
CA ALA A 281 28.50 -21.85 13.33
C ALA A 281 27.51 -20.69 13.49
N ASP A 282 26.22 -20.98 13.68
CA ASP A 282 25.20 -19.91 13.78
C ASP A 282 25.43 -18.98 14.97
N GLY A 283 25.95 -19.51 16.10
CA GLY A 283 26.29 -18.72 17.28
C GLY A 283 27.37 -17.65 17.02
N ASP A 284 28.21 -17.82 15.99
CA ASP A 284 29.26 -16.85 15.63
C ASP A 284 28.69 -15.55 15.05
N PHE A 285 27.39 -15.53 14.74
CA PHE A 285 26.68 -14.38 14.17
C PHE A 285 25.73 -13.69 15.17
N GLU A 286 25.69 -14.16 16.43
CA GLU A 286 24.85 -13.58 17.46
C GLU A 286 25.44 -12.28 18.01
N VAL A 287 24.67 -11.20 17.87
CA VAL A 287 24.99 -9.90 18.46
C VAL A 287 23.82 -9.39 19.28
N ASN A 288 24.09 -8.52 20.25
CA ASN A 288 23.05 -7.98 21.09
C ASN A 288 23.25 -6.49 21.40
N TYR A 289 22.16 -5.77 21.60
CA TYR A 289 22.16 -4.35 21.98
C TYR A 289 20.83 -4.01 22.68
N GLY A 290 20.84 -3.15 23.70
CA GLY A 290 19.61 -2.71 24.36
C GLY A 290 18.70 -3.86 24.86
N GLY A 291 19.29 -4.98 25.26
CA GLY A 291 18.59 -6.17 25.74
C GLY A 291 17.95 -7.07 24.66
N VAL A 292 18.26 -6.85 23.38
CA VAL A 292 17.72 -7.64 22.26
C VAL A 292 18.86 -8.32 21.50
N THR A 293 18.72 -9.62 21.25
CA THR A 293 19.67 -10.44 20.49
C THR A 293 19.21 -10.60 19.04
N VAL A 294 20.16 -10.54 18.11
CA VAL A 294 19.94 -10.68 16.67
C VAL A 294 21.04 -11.56 16.08
N ASN A 295 20.64 -12.57 15.32
CA ASN A 295 21.56 -13.32 14.49
C ASN A 295 21.72 -12.62 13.13
N TYR A 296 22.95 -12.23 12.77
CA TYR A 296 23.21 -11.53 11.51
C TYR A 296 22.93 -12.37 10.27
N ARG A 297 23.25 -13.68 10.30
CA ARG A 297 22.99 -14.60 9.19
C ARG A 297 21.48 -14.65 8.88
N ASP A 298 20.65 -14.76 9.90
CA ASP A 298 19.18 -14.74 9.73
C ASP A 298 18.67 -13.37 9.29
N ALA A 299 19.18 -12.30 9.89
CA ALA A 299 18.66 -10.97 9.65
C ALA A 299 18.98 -10.43 8.25
N LEU A 300 20.16 -10.78 7.72
CA LEU A 300 20.65 -10.36 6.41
C LEU A 300 20.24 -11.32 5.27
N SER A 301 19.64 -12.45 5.60
CA SER A 301 19.07 -13.40 4.64
C SER A 301 17.84 -12.85 3.90
N ARG A 302 17.19 -11.81 4.46
CA ARG A 302 15.96 -11.19 3.94
C ARG A 302 16.19 -10.35 2.67
N ALA A 303 15.16 -10.26 1.83
CA ALA A 303 15.23 -9.63 0.50
C ALA A 303 15.45 -8.10 0.53
N GLU A 304 14.89 -7.44 1.55
CA GLU A 304 14.82 -6.00 1.71
C GLU A 304 16.05 -5.38 2.40
N VAL A 305 17.02 -6.19 2.82
CA VAL A 305 18.14 -5.76 3.66
C VAL A 305 18.94 -4.59 3.07
N PHE A 306 19.15 -4.58 1.76
CA PHE A 306 19.90 -3.55 1.06
C PHE A 306 19.11 -2.26 0.82
N ASP A 307 17.80 -2.23 1.07
CA ASP A 307 16.96 -1.06 0.80
C ASP A 307 17.27 0.13 1.71
N CYS A 308 18.03 -0.11 2.78
CA CYS A 308 18.56 0.95 3.64
C CYS A 308 19.67 1.78 2.96
N LEU A 309 20.34 1.26 1.92
CA LEU A 309 21.45 1.96 1.26
C LEU A 309 20.98 3.20 0.48
N PRO A 310 21.84 4.24 0.35
CA PRO A 310 21.53 5.44 -0.41
C PRO A 310 21.47 5.17 -1.92
N ILE A 311 22.37 4.35 -2.46
CA ILE A 311 22.39 3.94 -3.86
C ILE A 311 22.27 2.42 -3.94
N ILE A 312 21.13 1.95 -4.44
CA ILE A 312 20.86 0.52 -4.65
C ILE A 312 19.74 0.39 -5.69
N PRO A 313 19.70 -0.69 -6.50
CA PRO A 313 18.56 -0.96 -7.35
C PRO A 313 17.30 -1.30 -6.53
N ILE A 314 16.16 -0.88 -7.05
CA ILE A 314 14.83 -1.19 -6.55
C ILE A 314 14.09 -1.91 -7.69
N ILE A 315 13.63 -3.13 -7.40
CA ILE A 315 12.79 -3.95 -8.28
C ILE A 315 11.35 -3.76 -7.82
N ASP A 316 10.54 -3.14 -8.67
CA ASP A 316 9.20 -2.65 -8.32
C ASP A 316 8.32 -2.55 -9.56
N GLY A 317 7.00 -2.58 -9.39
CA GLY A 317 6.02 -2.57 -10.47
C GLY A 317 5.93 -3.91 -11.20
N ASN A 318 5.02 -4.78 -10.76
CA ASN A 318 4.81 -6.08 -11.39
C ASN A 318 4.09 -5.89 -12.74
N LEU A 319 4.76 -6.29 -13.81
CA LEU A 319 4.23 -6.17 -15.17
C LEU A 319 3.53 -7.44 -15.63
N GLY A 320 3.77 -8.56 -14.96
CA GLY A 320 3.20 -9.84 -15.32
C GLY A 320 3.86 -11.01 -14.62
N GLU A 321 3.09 -12.08 -14.51
CA GLU A 321 3.50 -13.35 -13.92
C GLU A 321 2.96 -14.47 -14.80
N HIS A 322 3.80 -15.46 -15.09
CA HIS A 322 3.46 -16.58 -15.97
C HIS A 322 3.84 -17.90 -15.30
N THR A 323 2.95 -18.91 -15.32
CA THR A 323 3.40 -20.31 -15.17
C THR A 323 3.17 -21.07 -16.44
N ASP A 324 4.22 -21.74 -16.87
CA ASP A 324 4.11 -22.90 -17.72
C ASP A 324 4.04 -24.15 -16.84
N ARG A 325 2.86 -24.76 -16.76
CA ARG A 325 2.65 -25.99 -15.98
C ARG A 325 3.19 -27.23 -16.68
N GLU A 326 3.36 -27.20 -18.00
CA GLU A 326 3.87 -28.34 -18.76
C GLU A 326 5.40 -28.36 -18.72
N GLY A 327 6.05 -27.19 -18.79
CA GLY A 327 7.50 -27.04 -18.66
C GLY A 327 8.02 -26.80 -17.23
N GLY A 328 7.14 -26.71 -16.23
CA GLY A 328 7.54 -26.49 -14.82
C GLY A 328 8.21 -25.14 -14.56
N GLU A 329 7.91 -24.12 -15.37
CA GLU A 329 8.54 -22.79 -15.31
C GLU A 329 7.60 -21.73 -14.72
N ARG A 330 8.11 -20.91 -13.81
CA ARG A 330 7.48 -19.67 -13.35
C ARG A 330 8.32 -18.48 -13.77
N GLN A 331 7.69 -17.46 -14.34
CA GLN A 331 8.35 -16.20 -14.69
C GLN A 331 7.65 -15.02 -14.01
N PHE A 332 8.46 -14.06 -13.55
CA PHE A 332 8.01 -12.83 -12.93
C PHE A 332 8.68 -11.64 -13.62
N ILE A 333 7.89 -10.65 -14.00
CA ILE A 333 8.35 -9.51 -14.78
C ILE A 333 8.16 -8.23 -13.97
N PHE A 334 9.23 -7.48 -13.75
CA PHE A 334 9.20 -6.26 -12.94
C PHE A 334 9.85 -5.08 -13.67
N GLY A 335 9.53 -3.88 -13.19
CA GLY A 335 10.34 -2.71 -13.43
C GLY A 335 11.57 -2.62 -12.53
N LEU A 336 12.59 -1.94 -13.05
CA LEU A 336 13.87 -1.73 -12.36
C LEU A 336 14.24 -0.25 -12.37
N LYS A 337 14.56 0.30 -11.20
CA LYS A 337 15.05 1.67 -11.03
C LYS A 337 16.23 1.72 -10.04
N LEU A 338 17.03 2.77 -10.09
CA LEU A 338 18.03 3.06 -9.05
C LEU A 338 17.48 4.02 -8.00
N LYS A 339 17.72 3.70 -6.74
CA LYS A 339 17.60 4.64 -5.62
C LYS A 339 18.79 5.60 -5.64
N PHE A 340 18.54 6.88 -5.36
CA PHE A 340 19.56 7.93 -5.33
C PHE A 340 19.53 8.76 -4.04
N GLY A 341 19.28 8.12 -2.89
CA GLY A 341 19.46 8.73 -1.58
C GLY A 341 18.50 9.87 -1.20
N GLY A 342 17.41 10.06 -1.95
CA GLY A 342 16.43 11.13 -1.73
C GLY A 342 15.74 11.10 -0.35
N PRO A 343 15.01 12.17 0.00
CA PRO A 343 14.50 12.40 1.35
C PRO A 343 13.50 11.33 1.82
N VAL A 344 13.71 10.81 3.04
CA VAL A 344 12.80 9.86 3.71
C VAL A 344 11.57 10.61 4.21
N GLN A 345 10.48 10.52 3.43
CA GLN A 345 9.24 11.29 3.64
C GLN A 345 8.59 11.06 5.01
N THR A 346 8.79 9.88 5.61
CA THR A 346 8.23 9.55 6.91
C THR A 346 8.97 10.22 8.07
N HIS A 347 10.18 10.75 7.89
CA HIS A 347 11.06 11.23 8.98
C HIS A 347 11.77 12.53 8.58
N ALA A 348 11.02 13.63 8.54
CA ALA A 348 11.57 14.97 8.28
C ALA A 348 12.25 15.23 6.95
N GLY A 349 12.05 14.33 5.98
CA GLY A 349 12.65 14.49 4.66
C GLY A 349 14.19 14.53 4.74
N GLN A 350 14.78 13.88 5.75
CA GLN A 350 16.23 13.71 5.82
C GLN A 350 16.70 12.81 4.68
N GLU A 351 17.88 13.08 4.14
CA GLU A 351 18.51 12.17 3.18
C GLU A 351 18.76 10.80 3.82
N VAL A 352 18.77 9.74 3.00
CA VAL A 352 18.88 8.35 3.47
C VAL A 352 20.12 8.12 4.33
N LEU A 353 21.25 8.74 3.97
CA LEU A 353 22.49 8.63 4.74
C LEU A 353 22.29 9.21 6.15
N ASP A 354 21.83 10.45 6.23
CA ASP A 354 21.64 11.18 7.50
C ASP A 354 20.61 10.50 8.39
N TYR A 355 19.50 10.05 7.80
CA TYR A 355 18.47 9.31 8.51
C TYR A 355 19.02 8.04 9.17
N ASN A 356 19.77 7.24 8.42
CA ASN A 356 20.31 5.99 8.97
C ASN A 356 21.42 6.26 10.00
N LEU A 357 22.27 7.28 9.81
CA LEU A 357 23.28 7.66 10.81
C LEU A 357 22.63 8.19 12.10
N MET A 358 21.57 8.98 12.00
CA MET A 358 20.80 9.45 13.16
C MET A 358 20.23 8.28 13.97
N LEU A 359 19.76 7.22 13.30
CA LEU A 359 19.25 6.04 14.00
C LEU A 359 20.34 5.17 14.64
N LEU A 360 21.58 5.27 14.18
CA LEU A 360 22.72 4.61 14.82
C LEU A 360 23.29 5.41 15.99
N ASP A 361 22.99 6.71 16.09
CA ASP A 361 23.57 7.62 17.08
C ASP A 361 22.86 7.49 18.44
N PRO A 362 23.52 6.93 19.47
CA PRO A 362 22.92 6.74 20.80
C PRO A 362 22.54 8.05 21.48
N GLU A 363 23.10 9.19 21.04
CA GLU A 363 22.83 10.48 21.64
C GLU A 363 21.56 11.15 21.13
N LYS A 364 20.98 10.67 20.03
CA LYS A 364 19.77 11.24 19.43
C LYS A 364 18.52 10.85 20.20
N ASP A 365 17.61 11.80 20.35
CA ASP A 365 16.33 11.60 21.05
C ASP A 365 15.53 10.44 20.45
N GLU A 366 15.45 10.34 19.12
CA GLU A 366 14.72 9.25 18.45
C GLU A 366 15.29 7.86 18.81
N HIS A 367 16.60 7.76 19.01
CA HIS A 367 17.25 6.52 19.43
C HIS A 367 16.93 6.21 20.89
N LYS A 368 17.08 7.20 21.79
CA LYS A 368 16.80 7.06 23.22
C LYS A 368 15.32 6.70 23.47
N GLU A 369 14.40 7.38 22.80
CA GLU A 369 12.96 7.13 22.87
C GLU A 369 12.60 5.72 22.38
N ALA A 370 13.15 5.29 21.25
CA ALA A 370 12.81 3.99 20.66
C ALA A 370 13.37 2.79 21.45
N ILE A 371 14.47 2.96 22.18
CA ILE A 371 14.98 1.94 23.11
C ILE A 371 14.17 1.89 24.40
N ALA A 372 13.74 3.04 24.92
CA ALA A 372 12.93 3.12 26.13
C ALA A 372 11.51 2.56 25.92
N ASP A 373 10.99 2.63 24.70
CA ASP A 373 9.68 2.08 24.34
C ASP A 373 9.74 0.55 24.17
N GLU A 374 9.27 -0.19 25.18
CA GLU A 374 9.25 -1.66 25.19
C GLU A 374 8.53 -2.27 23.97
N THR A 375 7.55 -1.56 23.40
CA THR A 375 6.76 -2.07 22.27
C THR A 375 7.52 -1.96 20.94
N ARG A 376 8.42 -0.99 20.81
CA ARG A 376 9.20 -0.72 19.59
C ARG A 376 10.63 -1.22 19.69
N ARG A 377 11.16 -1.37 20.91
CA ARG A 377 12.55 -1.70 21.22
C ARG A 377 13.12 -2.84 20.37
N GLU A 378 12.46 -3.99 20.32
CA GLU A 378 12.94 -5.15 19.56
C GLU A 378 13.10 -4.84 18.06
N SER A 379 12.04 -4.29 17.45
CA SER A 379 12.05 -3.92 16.03
C SER A 379 13.09 -2.84 15.72
N PHE A 380 13.30 -1.90 16.66
CA PHE A 380 14.24 -0.81 16.53
C PHE A 380 15.68 -1.28 16.67
N VAL A 381 16.01 -2.04 17.71
CA VAL A 381 17.36 -2.60 17.92
C VAL A 381 17.76 -3.47 16.73
N ARG A 382 16.86 -4.34 16.26
CA ARG A 382 17.12 -5.16 15.08
C ARG A 382 17.47 -4.30 13.87
N LYS A 383 16.78 -3.16 13.70
CA LYS A 383 17.07 -2.19 12.65
C LYS A 383 18.44 -1.53 12.82
N VAL A 384 18.83 -1.15 14.05
CA VAL A 384 20.13 -0.55 14.38
C VAL A 384 21.27 -1.52 14.05
N LEU A 385 21.22 -2.74 14.58
CA LEU A 385 22.28 -3.74 14.40
C LEU A 385 22.48 -4.10 12.93
N VAL A 386 21.40 -4.34 12.18
CA VAL A 386 21.46 -4.65 10.74
C VAL A 386 22.04 -3.48 9.95
N ARG A 387 21.64 -2.24 10.26
CA ARG A 387 22.15 -1.06 9.53
C ARG A 387 23.60 -0.77 9.83
N LEU A 388 24.03 -0.94 11.08
CA LEU A 388 25.45 -0.84 11.43
C LEU A 388 26.27 -1.81 10.59
N PHE A 389 25.86 -3.08 10.53
CA PHE A 389 26.52 -4.10 9.73
C PHE A 389 26.62 -3.69 8.26
N ILE A 390 25.48 -3.39 7.63
CA ILE A 390 25.43 -3.03 6.20
C ILE A 390 26.27 -1.78 5.92
N TYR A 391 26.14 -0.73 6.74
CA TYR A 391 26.88 0.51 6.53
C TYR A 391 28.37 0.34 6.77
N TYR A 392 28.77 -0.49 7.75
CA TYR A 392 30.17 -0.78 8.00
C TYR A 392 30.79 -1.46 6.79
N PHE A 393 30.20 -2.55 6.30
CA PHE A 393 30.74 -3.29 5.16
C PHE A 393 30.75 -2.46 3.87
N VAL A 394 29.74 -1.63 3.64
CA VAL A 394 29.63 -0.85 2.40
C VAL A 394 30.49 0.42 2.40
N PHE A 395 30.71 1.07 3.55
CA PHE A 395 31.30 2.41 3.59
C PHE A 395 32.57 2.56 4.44
N ALA A 396 32.95 1.57 5.24
CA ALA A 396 34.24 1.63 5.93
C ALA A 396 35.38 1.73 4.90
N SER A 397 36.30 2.66 5.13
CA SER A 397 37.42 2.93 4.21
C SER A 397 38.55 3.63 4.95
N ASP A 398 39.78 3.37 4.52
CA ASP A 398 40.97 4.10 4.96
C ASP A 398 41.29 5.32 4.10
N CYS A 399 40.58 5.48 2.98
CA CYS A 399 40.79 6.55 2.03
C CYS A 399 39.85 7.73 2.30
N ASP A 400 40.39 8.94 2.20
CA ASP A 400 39.65 10.19 2.36
C ASP A 400 39.77 11.02 1.08
N PRO A 401 38.68 11.19 0.30
CA PRO A 401 38.70 11.91 -0.96
C PRO A 401 38.92 13.42 -0.79
N GLY A 402 38.88 13.94 0.44
CA GLY A 402 39.19 15.34 0.75
C GLY A 402 40.69 15.63 0.89
N LYS A 403 41.57 14.61 0.86
CA LYS A 403 43.00 14.80 1.05
C LYS A 403 43.78 14.96 -0.27
N PRO A 404 44.87 15.76 -0.29
CA PRO A 404 45.70 15.95 -1.49
C PRO A 404 46.37 14.67 -2.01
N ASP A 405 46.68 13.72 -1.13
CA ASP A 405 47.34 12.44 -1.42
C ASP A 405 46.34 11.30 -1.69
N TYR A 406 45.05 11.63 -1.88
CA TYR A 406 44.03 10.64 -2.15
C TYR A 406 44.31 9.86 -3.45
N ASN A 407 44.52 8.55 -3.31
CA ASN A 407 44.59 7.62 -4.43
C ASN A 407 43.30 6.78 -4.51
N PRO A 408 42.42 7.03 -5.50
CA PRO A 408 41.20 6.27 -5.73
C PRO A 408 41.39 4.76 -5.87
N ASP A 409 42.49 4.32 -6.48
CA ASP A 409 42.72 2.89 -6.75
C ASP A 409 42.87 2.07 -5.46
N GLN A 410 43.14 2.73 -4.33
CA GLN A 410 43.21 2.08 -3.02
C GLN A 410 41.84 1.74 -2.42
N GLU A 411 40.75 2.34 -2.90
CA GLU A 411 39.40 2.06 -2.37
C GLU A 411 39.04 0.57 -2.50
N GLY A 412 39.42 -0.04 -3.63
CA GLY A 412 39.18 -1.46 -3.91
C GLY A 412 40.00 -2.44 -3.07
N ASN A 413 41.02 -1.96 -2.34
CA ASN A 413 41.93 -2.81 -1.57
C ASN A 413 41.53 -2.96 -0.10
N PHE A 414 40.70 -2.06 0.43
CA PHE A 414 40.25 -2.16 1.81
C PHE A 414 39.31 -3.36 1.96
N ASP A 415 39.55 -4.25 2.92
CA ASP A 415 38.68 -5.38 3.26
C ASP A 415 38.08 -5.14 4.65
N PRO A 416 36.74 -5.05 4.81
CA PRO A 416 36.17 -4.68 6.11
C PRO A 416 36.15 -5.87 7.07
N TRP A 417 36.30 -7.10 6.57
CA TRP A 417 36.19 -8.35 7.32
C TRP A 417 37.10 -8.43 8.54
N PRO A 418 38.44 -8.30 8.38
CA PRO A 418 39.34 -8.58 9.49
C PRO A 418 39.13 -7.60 10.64
N LEU A 419 38.89 -6.33 10.30
CA LEU A 419 38.64 -5.28 11.29
C LEU A 419 37.28 -5.43 11.96
N PHE A 420 36.26 -5.90 11.24
CA PHE A 420 34.94 -6.15 11.82
C PHE A 420 34.98 -7.31 12.81
N ASP A 421 35.57 -8.44 12.42
CA ASP A 421 35.70 -9.64 13.27
C ASP A 421 36.62 -9.39 14.48
N GLU A 422 37.69 -8.62 14.33
CA GLU A 422 38.62 -8.33 15.43
C GLU A 422 38.05 -7.29 16.41
N ARG A 423 37.38 -6.24 15.91
CA ARG A 423 37.11 -5.02 16.72
C ARG A 423 35.64 -4.73 16.98
N VAL A 424 34.74 -5.25 16.16
CA VAL A 424 33.30 -4.95 16.26
C VAL A 424 32.55 -6.15 16.82
N MET A 425 32.72 -7.33 16.21
CA MET A 425 31.99 -8.54 16.62
C MET A 425 32.16 -8.90 18.10
N PRO A 426 33.37 -8.89 18.70
CA PRO A 426 33.53 -9.26 20.10
C PRO A 426 32.80 -8.30 21.05
N VAL A 427 32.75 -7.01 20.70
CA VAL A 427 32.05 -5.99 21.51
C VAL A 427 30.54 -6.13 21.39
N LEU A 428 30.01 -6.38 20.18
CA LEU A 428 28.58 -6.56 19.97
C LEU A 428 28.05 -7.89 20.53
N SER A 429 28.88 -8.92 20.59
CA SER A 429 28.55 -10.21 21.20
C SER A 429 28.65 -10.17 22.73
N GLY A 430 29.46 -9.26 23.27
CA GLY A 430 29.63 -9.07 24.72
C GLY A 430 28.47 -8.34 25.41
N SER A 431 28.63 -8.08 26.71
CA SER A 431 27.60 -7.48 27.57
C SER A 431 27.80 -5.98 27.87
N ASP A 432 28.88 -5.35 27.38
CA ASP A 432 29.20 -3.94 27.67
C ASP A 432 28.46 -2.98 26.70
N GLU A 433 27.28 -2.52 27.11
CA GLU A 433 26.48 -1.56 26.34
C GLU A 433 27.20 -0.22 26.08
N VAL A 434 28.06 0.23 27.00
CA VAL A 434 28.80 1.49 26.83
C VAL A 434 29.87 1.32 25.75
N ALA A 435 30.55 0.18 25.71
CA ALA A 435 31.49 -0.14 24.64
C ALA A 435 30.78 -0.21 23.27
N LYS A 436 29.58 -0.79 23.20
CA LYS A 436 28.77 -0.82 21.97
C LYS A 436 28.39 0.57 21.49
N GLN A 437 27.93 1.43 22.39
CA GLN A 437 27.63 2.83 22.07
C GLN A 437 28.87 3.60 21.55
N ARG A 438 30.06 3.32 22.12
CA ARG A 438 31.33 3.88 21.62
C ARG A 438 31.67 3.39 20.21
N ILE A 439 31.41 2.12 19.89
CA ILE A 439 31.57 1.59 18.52
C ILE A 439 30.66 2.36 17.55
N PHE A 440 29.39 2.58 17.91
CA PHE A 440 28.45 3.31 17.05
C PHE A 440 28.90 4.76 16.82
N ALA A 441 29.25 5.47 17.89
CA ALA A 441 29.74 6.85 17.81
C ALA A 441 31.06 6.96 17.03
N GLY A 442 31.98 6.00 17.23
CA GLY A 442 33.25 5.91 16.51
C GLY A 442 33.04 5.67 15.02
N PHE A 443 32.11 4.77 14.66
CA PHE A 443 31.74 4.50 13.29
C PHE A 443 31.16 5.74 12.58
N ILE A 444 30.21 6.43 13.21
CA ILE A 444 29.62 7.68 12.66
C ILE A 444 30.71 8.74 12.45
N ARG A 445 31.63 8.90 13.40
CA ARG A 445 32.77 9.82 13.26
C ARG A 445 33.69 9.42 12.09
N GLY A 446 33.94 8.12 11.92
CA GLY A 446 34.72 7.58 10.81
C GLY A 446 34.08 7.94 9.46
N MET A 447 32.78 7.70 9.30
CA MET A 447 32.02 8.03 8.09
C MET A 447 32.16 9.50 7.69
N ASN A 448 32.06 10.41 8.66
CA ASN A 448 32.24 11.84 8.45
C ASN A 448 33.69 12.19 8.09
N LYS A 449 34.66 11.63 8.82
CA LYS A 449 36.10 11.86 8.58
C LYS A 449 36.56 11.39 7.20
N ARG A 450 35.98 10.30 6.69
CA ARG A 450 36.31 9.73 5.37
C ARG A 450 35.48 10.30 4.22
N ASN A 451 34.72 11.37 4.49
CA ASN A 451 33.91 12.09 3.50
C ASN A 451 33.05 11.16 2.63
N VAL A 452 32.40 10.16 3.23
CA VAL A 452 31.60 9.15 2.51
C VAL A 452 30.49 9.79 1.66
N ARG A 453 29.94 10.94 2.11
CA ARG A 453 28.96 11.72 1.33
C ARG A 453 29.51 12.11 -0.05
N ILE A 454 30.78 12.52 -0.14
CA ILE A 454 31.41 12.90 -1.42
C ILE A 454 31.45 11.70 -2.37
N LYS A 455 31.80 10.52 -1.85
CA LYS A 455 31.81 9.27 -2.64
C LYS A 455 30.43 8.93 -3.17
N ILE A 456 29.40 9.02 -2.31
CA ILE A 456 27.99 8.78 -2.68
C ILE A 456 27.52 9.77 -3.75
N GLU A 457 27.75 11.07 -3.58
CA GLU A 457 27.31 12.09 -4.55
C GLU A 457 28.00 11.94 -5.91
N ARG A 458 29.28 11.55 -5.92
CA ARG A 458 30.01 11.27 -7.16
C ARG A 458 29.43 10.06 -7.88
N LEU A 459 29.24 8.95 -7.17
CA LEU A 459 28.61 7.73 -7.71
C LEU A 459 27.19 8.03 -8.23
N ARG A 460 26.39 8.77 -7.47
CA ARG A 460 25.05 9.22 -7.86
C ARG A 460 25.08 9.98 -9.18
N SER A 461 25.95 10.99 -9.27
CA SER A 461 26.06 11.85 -10.45
C SER A 461 26.48 11.05 -11.69
N MET A 462 27.46 10.16 -11.55
CA MET A 462 27.89 9.27 -12.63
C MET A 462 26.74 8.39 -13.12
N LEU A 463 26.05 7.68 -12.22
CA LEU A 463 24.95 6.77 -12.57
C LEU A 463 23.78 7.52 -13.21
N GLN A 464 23.42 8.70 -12.71
CA GLN A 464 22.39 9.54 -13.32
C GLN A 464 22.74 9.95 -14.75
N ASN A 465 24.00 10.36 -14.98
CA ASN A 465 24.49 10.74 -16.30
C ASN A 465 24.46 9.56 -17.26
N VAL A 466 24.87 8.40 -16.79
CA VAL A 466 24.86 7.15 -17.56
C VAL A 466 23.45 6.73 -17.94
N ILE A 467 22.52 6.70 -16.99
CA ILE A 467 21.17 6.20 -17.25
C ILE A 467 20.46 7.09 -18.28
N LYS A 468 20.72 8.41 -18.24
CA LYS A 468 20.22 9.38 -19.22
C LYS A 468 20.84 9.25 -20.62
N ARG A 469 21.85 8.41 -20.82
CA ARG A 469 22.46 8.25 -22.15
C ARG A 469 21.52 7.61 -23.15
N GLN A 470 21.75 8.01 -24.39
CA GLN A 470 21.01 7.57 -25.56
C GLN A 470 21.38 6.15 -26.02
N LYS A 471 22.56 5.64 -25.65
CA LYS A 471 22.97 4.25 -25.94
C LYS A 471 22.00 3.28 -25.26
N ILE A 472 21.53 2.29 -26.00
CA ILE A 472 20.67 1.20 -25.51
C ILE A 472 21.60 0.14 -24.90
N LEU A 473 21.33 -0.25 -23.65
CA LEU A 473 22.08 -1.34 -23.01
C LEU A 473 21.71 -2.68 -23.67
N PRO A 474 22.68 -3.60 -23.84
CA PRO A 474 22.40 -4.90 -24.44
C PRO A 474 21.54 -5.75 -23.50
N THR A 475 20.59 -6.49 -24.07
CA THR A 475 19.86 -7.51 -23.31
C THR A 475 20.80 -8.63 -22.88
N ARG A 476 20.74 -9.03 -21.61
CA ARG A 476 21.55 -10.12 -21.03
C ARG A 476 20.70 -11.01 -20.14
N THR A 477 20.96 -12.32 -20.19
CA THR A 477 20.37 -13.32 -19.29
C THR A 477 21.49 -13.93 -18.44
N TYR A 478 21.32 -13.86 -17.12
CA TYR A 478 22.27 -14.36 -16.14
C TYR A 478 21.67 -15.61 -15.48
N SER A 479 22.27 -16.79 -15.72
CA SER A 479 21.83 -18.05 -15.10
C SER A 479 22.22 -18.10 -13.62
N ARG A 480 21.33 -18.65 -12.78
CA ARG A 480 21.47 -18.82 -11.33
C ARG A 480 20.86 -20.14 -10.89
N LYS A 481 21.21 -20.59 -9.68
CA LYS A 481 20.60 -21.74 -9.02
C LYS A 481 20.08 -21.33 -7.66
N ILE A 482 18.88 -21.78 -7.30
CA ILE A 482 18.33 -21.70 -5.95
C ILE A 482 18.71 -23.00 -5.26
N ASN A 483 19.59 -22.93 -4.27
CA ASN A 483 20.07 -24.09 -3.53
C ASN A 483 19.44 -24.11 -2.14
N LEU A 484 18.88 -25.24 -1.76
CA LEU A 484 18.59 -25.56 -0.37
C LEU A 484 19.77 -26.36 0.18
N ARG A 485 20.46 -25.85 1.21
CA ARG A 485 21.67 -26.47 1.76
C ARG A 485 21.34 -27.63 2.71
N LYS A 486 22.17 -28.68 2.72
CA LYS A 486 22.10 -29.84 3.64
C LYS A 486 22.20 -29.47 5.12
N GLY A 487 22.67 -28.25 5.44
CA GLY A 487 22.79 -27.76 6.81
C GLY A 487 21.47 -27.69 7.58
N ILE A 488 20.33 -27.70 6.88
CA ILE A 488 18.98 -27.75 7.48
C ILE A 488 18.64 -29.11 8.11
N LEU A 489 19.38 -30.17 7.77
CA LEU A 489 19.10 -31.54 8.21
C LEU A 489 19.66 -31.82 9.60
N GLN A 490 18.89 -32.58 10.38
CA GLN A 490 19.35 -33.14 11.65
C GLN A 490 20.45 -34.18 11.44
N LYS A 491 21.39 -34.23 12.39
CA LYS A 491 22.50 -35.20 12.39
C LYS A 491 22.24 -36.39 13.31
N ASP A 492 21.25 -36.30 14.20
CA ASP A 492 20.92 -37.33 15.20
C ASP A 492 19.84 -38.28 14.68
N VAL A 493 20.14 -39.57 14.68
CA VAL A 493 19.23 -40.65 14.25
C VAL A 493 18.00 -40.74 15.16
N ASN A 494 18.15 -40.51 16.47
CA ASN A 494 17.03 -40.61 17.41
C ASN A 494 15.99 -39.51 17.17
N SER A 495 16.46 -38.29 16.89
CA SER A 495 15.60 -37.18 16.48
C SER A 495 14.85 -37.53 15.19
N ALA A 496 15.50 -38.14 14.21
CA ALA A 496 14.87 -38.58 12.98
C ALA A 496 13.82 -39.69 13.18
N LEU A 497 14.04 -40.63 14.12
CA LEU A 497 13.07 -41.66 14.52
C LEU A 497 11.82 -41.09 15.21
N LEU A 498 11.97 -39.97 15.90
CA LEU A 498 10.82 -39.19 16.41
C LEU A 498 10.14 -38.38 15.30
N GLY A 499 10.58 -38.54 14.06
CA GLY A 499 10.11 -37.81 12.92
C GLY A 499 10.59 -36.38 12.91
N TYR A 500 11.83 -36.06 13.30
CA TYR A 500 12.45 -34.75 13.09
C TYR A 500 13.68 -34.85 12.16
N PHE A 501 13.47 -34.73 10.85
CA PHE A 501 14.55 -34.70 9.86
C PHE A 501 15.16 -33.30 9.65
N LEU A 502 14.41 -32.25 9.99
CA LEU A 502 14.81 -30.84 9.86
C LEU A 502 15.06 -30.21 11.24
N ASP A 503 15.65 -29.02 11.26
CA ASP A 503 15.66 -28.16 12.44
C ASP A 503 14.23 -27.86 12.96
N PRO A 504 13.87 -28.26 14.20
CA PRO A 504 12.55 -27.97 14.79
C PRO A 504 12.23 -26.48 14.88
N GLU A 505 13.23 -25.59 14.77
CA GLU A 505 12.98 -24.15 14.68
C GLU A 505 12.07 -23.79 13.49
N ILE A 506 12.00 -24.61 12.44
CA ILE A 506 11.14 -24.36 11.28
C ILE A 506 9.66 -24.22 11.66
N GLU A 507 9.15 -24.96 12.65
CA GLU A 507 7.75 -24.87 13.09
C GLU A 507 7.46 -23.57 13.86
N ARG A 508 8.47 -23.07 14.59
CA ARG A 508 8.33 -21.87 15.45
C ARG A 508 8.61 -20.59 14.68
N ASN A 509 9.61 -20.63 13.81
CA ASN A 509 10.11 -19.50 13.04
C ASN A 509 10.65 -19.97 11.68
N PRO A 510 9.76 -20.31 10.71
CA PRO A 510 10.19 -20.79 9.39
C PRO A 510 11.18 -19.83 8.71
N LYS A 511 11.04 -18.52 8.94
CA LYS A 511 11.91 -17.50 8.32
C LYS A 511 13.35 -17.53 8.81
N ALA A 512 13.66 -18.10 9.98
CA ALA A 512 15.06 -18.32 10.39
C ALA A 512 15.77 -19.30 9.44
N GLN A 513 15.03 -20.24 8.86
CA GLN A 513 15.57 -21.25 7.95
C GLN A 513 15.96 -20.69 6.57
N LEU A 514 15.63 -19.42 6.28
CA LEU A 514 16.06 -18.74 5.06
C LEU A 514 17.58 -18.64 4.91
N LYS A 515 18.35 -18.82 6.00
CA LYS A 515 19.80 -18.95 5.93
C LYS A 515 20.28 -20.14 5.09
N TYR A 516 19.46 -21.18 4.94
CA TYR A 516 19.79 -22.37 4.14
C TYR A 516 19.35 -22.28 2.68
N VAL A 517 18.61 -21.23 2.30
CA VAL A 517 18.21 -20.97 0.90
C VAL A 517 19.14 -19.92 0.30
N THR A 518 20.01 -20.36 -0.63
CA THR A 518 21.02 -19.52 -1.28
C THR A 518 20.79 -19.40 -2.79
N ILE A 519 21.25 -18.28 -3.37
CA ILE A 519 21.23 -18.04 -4.81
C ILE A 519 22.67 -17.98 -5.30
N GLU A 520 23.04 -18.88 -6.20
CA GLU A 520 24.44 -19.06 -6.59
C GLU A 520 24.61 -19.11 -8.12
N LYS A 521 25.84 -18.87 -8.59
CA LYS A 521 26.20 -19.07 -10.00
C LYS A 521 26.21 -20.57 -10.32
N PRO A 522 25.95 -20.98 -11.58
CA PRO A 522 26.05 -22.38 -11.97
C PRO A 522 27.44 -22.96 -11.67
N GLY A 523 27.50 -24.08 -10.95
CA GLY A 523 28.74 -24.76 -10.56
C GLY A 523 28.48 -26.12 -9.87
N LEU A 524 29.55 -26.89 -9.65
CA LEU A 524 29.51 -28.15 -8.90
C LEU A 524 29.63 -27.86 -7.40
N GLU A 525 28.50 -27.85 -6.70
CA GLU A 525 28.47 -27.73 -5.23
C GLU A 525 28.11 -29.08 -4.59
N ASN A 526 28.78 -29.51 -3.52
CA ASN A 526 28.50 -30.80 -2.86
C ASN A 526 27.56 -30.68 -1.63
N THR A 527 27.20 -29.46 -1.26
CA THR A 527 26.47 -29.05 -0.05
C THR A 527 24.97 -28.90 -0.26
N ALA A 528 24.48 -28.88 -1.50
CA ALA A 528 23.06 -28.73 -1.80
C ALA A 528 22.27 -30.03 -1.53
N LEU A 529 21.13 -29.88 -0.87
CA LEU A 529 20.11 -30.90 -0.64
C LEU A 529 19.16 -31.02 -1.85
N CYS A 530 18.66 -29.88 -2.32
CA CYS A 530 17.76 -29.74 -3.46
C CYS A 530 18.09 -28.46 -4.24
N ARG A 531 17.73 -28.41 -5.53
CA ARG A 531 18.05 -27.29 -6.43
C ARG A 531 16.91 -26.93 -7.36
N LEU A 532 16.75 -25.64 -7.63
CA LEU A 532 15.95 -25.13 -8.74
C LEU A 532 16.83 -24.30 -9.67
N GLU A 533 16.60 -24.44 -10.98
CA GLU A 533 17.27 -23.61 -11.97
C GLU A 533 16.56 -22.26 -12.05
N ALA A 534 17.33 -21.17 -12.14
CA ALA A 534 16.79 -19.83 -12.23
C ALA A 534 17.55 -18.97 -13.24
N SER A 535 16.92 -17.90 -13.70
CA SER A 535 17.59 -16.90 -14.53
C SER A 535 17.10 -15.49 -14.25
N ILE A 536 17.99 -14.53 -14.50
CA ILE A 536 17.75 -13.10 -14.33
C ILE A 536 18.05 -12.43 -15.67
N LYS A 537 17.01 -11.97 -16.36
CA LYS A 537 17.12 -11.29 -17.65
C LYS A 537 16.90 -9.79 -17.47
N ILE A 538 17.80 -8.98 -18.03
CA ILE A 538 17.76 -7.51 -17.95
C ILE A 538 17.62 -6.95 -19.36
N GLU A 539 16.67 -6.02 -19.55
CA GLU A 539 16.36 -5.41 -20.86
C GLU A 539 16.25 -3.87 -20.75
N ASP A 540 16.74 -3.17 -21.77
CA ASP A 540 16.62 -1.71 -21.91
C ASP A 540 15.58 -1.39 -23.00
N ILE A 541 14.37 -1.04 -22.55
CA ILE A 541 13.21 -0.79 -23.38
C ILE A 541 13.07 0.71 -23.66
N ARG A 542 12.79 1.07 -24.92
CA ARG A 542 12.70 2.47 -25.38
C ARG A 542 11.34 2.79 -25.97
N TYR A 543 10.84 3.97 -25.64
CA TYR A 543 9.56 4.50 -26.14
C TYR A 543 9.83 5.69 -27.05
N PHE A 544 9.30 5.62 -28.27
CA PHE A 544 9.49 6.63 -29.32
C PHE A 544 8.17 7.39 -29.56
N PRO A 545 8.23 8.67 -29.92
CA PRO A 545 7.04 9.46 -30.17
C PRO A 545 6.38 9.08 -31.50
N GLU A 546 5.05 9.05 -31.52
CA GLU A 546 4.25 9.04 -32.75
C GLU A 546 3.82 10.46 -33.14
N THR A 547 3.23 10.61 -34.34
CA THR A 547 2.70 11.89 -34.83
C THR A 547 1.39 12.30 -34.17
N GLU A 548 0.66 11.37 -33.56
CA GLU A 548 -0.66 11.59 -32.98
C GLU A 548 -0.57 12.32 -31.63
N ARG A 549 -1.24 13.48 -31.55
CA ARG A 549 -1.41 14.26 -30.33
C ARG A 549 -2.86 14.70 -30.18
N GLU A 550 -3.39 14.58 -28.97
CA GLU A 550 -4.75 15.01 -28.63
C GLU A 550 -4.70 16.17 -27.65
N ARG A 551 -5.69 17.07 -27.76
CA ARG A 551 -5.85 18.24 -26.91
C ARG A 551 -7.23 18.31 -26.28
N PHE A 552 -7.26 18.66 -25.00
CA PHE A 552 -8.48 18.76 -24.22
C PHE A 552 -8.53 20.08 -23.44
N THR A 553 -9.71 20.67 -23.38
CA THR A 553 -10.02 21.69 -22.37
C THR A 553 -11.00 21.12 -21.37
N TRP A 554 -11.04 21.69 -20.16
CA TRP A 554 -11.98 21.23 -19.15
C TRP A 554 -12.40 22.36 -18.21
N ASN A 555 -13.52 22.14 -17.53
CA ASN A 555 -14.11 23.07 -16.57
C ASN A 555 -14.86 22.31 -15.47
N TYR A 556 -15.00 22.92 -14.30
CA TYR A 556 -15.88 22.43 -13.25
C TYR A 556 -17.34 22.69 -13.61
N GLN A 557 -18.22 21.75 -13.27
CA GLN A 557 -19.66 21.95 -13.30
C GLN A 557 -20.16 22.17 -11.87
N ILE A 558 -20.28 23.45 -11.50
CA ILE A 558 -20.65 23.89 -10.14
C ILE A 558 -22.08 24.42 -10.02
N ALA A 559 -22.78 24.59 -11.15
CA ALA A 559 -24.10 25.20 -11.17
C ALA A 559 -25.13 24.34 -10.40
N GLY A 560 -25.89 24.99 -9.50
CA GLY A 560 -26.91 24.35 -8.67
C GLY A 560 -26.37 23.48 -7.55
N ILE A 561 -25.05 23.38 -7.37
CA ILE A 561 -24.43 22.65 -6.26
C ILE A 561 -24.26 23.59 -5.08
N ARG A 562 -24.88 23.23 -3.95
CA ARG A 562 -24.72 23.96 -2.68
C ARG A 562 -23.62 23.34 -1.83
N MET A 563 -22.99 24.15 -1.00
CA MET A 563 -21.88 23.77 -0.12
C MET A 563 -22.26 23.95 1.34
N LEU A 564 -22.20 22.87 2.11
CA LEU A 564 -22.29 22.88 3.58
C LEU A 564 -20.88 22.70 4.15
N ALA A 565 -20.23 23.80 4.51
CA ALA A 565 -18.86 23.79 4.99
C ALA A 565 -18.71 23.15 6.37
N VAL A 566 -17.72 22.28 6.54
CA VAL A 566 -17.33 21.74 7.84
C VAL A 566 -15.88 22.15 8.14
N VAL A 567 -15.65 22.74 9.31
CA VAL A 567 -14.30 23.08 9.80
C VAL A 567 -13.99 22.25 11.02
N CYS A 568 -12.91 21.48 10.95
CA CYS A 568 -12.38 20.70 12.07
C CYS A 568 -11.05 21.31 12.53
N THR A 569 -10.97 21.79 13.76
CA THR A 569 -9.83 22.59 14.22
C THR A 569 -9.49 22.36 15.69
N PRO A 570 -8.21 22.37 16.08
CA PRO A 570 -7.84 22.53 17.48
C PRO A 570 -8.50 23.76 18.10
N ASN A 571 -8.94 23.65 19.36
CA ASN A 571 -9.60 24.70 20.13
C ASN A 571 -8.62 25.64 20.86
N GLN A 572 -7.32 25.47 20.63
CA GLN A 572 -6.23 26.26 21.19
C GLN A 572 -5.21 26.66 20.11
N GLY A 573 -4.19 27.42 20.52
CA GLY A 573 -3.03 27.73 19.68
C GLY A 573 -3.33 28.54 18.42
N ILE A 574 -2.47 28.38 17.42
CA ILE A 574 -2.55 29.14 16.15
C ILE A 574 -3.80 28.80 15.34
N CYS A 575 -4.26 27.53 15.40
CA CYS A 575 -5.43 27.09 14.67
C CYS A 575 -6.71 27.79 15.16
N TRP A 576 -6.88 27.92 16.47
CA TRP A 576 -8.04 28.58 17.03
C TRP A 576 -8.07 30.09 16.75
N GLN A 577 -6.90 30.74 16.80
CA GLN A 577 -6.77 32.15 16.42
C GLN A 577 -7.18 32.35 14.95
N GLN A 578 -6.70 31.48 14.06
CA GLN A 578 -7.03 31.52 12.64
C GLN A 578 -8.52 31.24 12.38
N TYR A 579 -9.11 30.27 13.09
CA TYR A 579 -10.55 30.03 13.07
C TYR A 579 -11.33 31.31 13.42
N ARG A 580 -10.98 31.96 14.53
CA ARG A 580 -11.64 33.19 14.99
C ARG A 580 -11.53 34.34 13.99
N ALA A 581 -10.38 34.47 13.34
CA ALA A 581 -10.12 35.55 12.38
C ALA A 581 -10.84 35.33 11.04
N THR A 582 -10.91 34.10 10.54
CA THR A 582 -11.32 33.81 9.16
C THR A 582 -12.71 33.18 9.05
N PHE A 583 -13.02 32.24 9.93
CA PHE A 583 -14.17 31.34 9.77
C PHE A 583 -15.33 31.68 10.71
N ARG A 584 -15.08 32.35 11.84
CA ARG A 584 -16.09 32.65 12.86
C ARG A 584 -17.34 33.36 12.34
N ASN A 585 -17.24 34.15 11.27
CA ASN A 585 -18.38 34.88 10.70
C ASN A 585 -18.95 34.21 9.43
N GLN A 586 -18.48 33.01 9.10
CA GLN A 586 -18.96 32.25 7.95
C GLN A 586 -19.98 31.19 8.41
N PRO A 587 -20.98 30.84 7.58
CA PRO A 587 -21.84 29.72 7.81
C PRO A 587 -21.08 28.40 7.65
N LEU A 588 -21.13 27.56 8.67
CA LEU A 588 -20.39 26.30 8.75
C LEU A 588 -20.84 25.42 9.92
N ILE A 589 -20.45 24.15 9.86
CA ILE A 589 -20.42 23.25 11.01
C ILE A 589 -19.01 23.27 11.61
N LEU A 590 -18.90 23.47 12.92
CA LEU A 590 -17.64 23.48 13.66
C LEU A 590 -17.46 22.20 14.48
N LEU A 591 -16.35 21.50 14.23
CA LEU A 591 -15.84 20.39 15.06
C LEU A 591 -14.53 20.82 15.73
N ASP A 592 -14.60 21.36 16.94
CA ASP A 592 -13.41 21.74 17.69
C ASP A 592 -12.98 20.65 18.68
N TYR A 593 -11.67 20.56 18.94
CA TYR A 593 -11.10 19.51 19.79
C TYR A 593 -9.80 19.97 20.46
N ASP A 594 -9.42 19.30 21.55
CA ASP A 594 -8.11 19.48 22.17
C ASP A 594 -7.09 18.53 21.53
N ASN A 595 -6.08 19.10 20.85
CA ASN A 595 -5.07 18.35 20.12
C ASN A 595 -4.04 17.64 21.03
N THR A 596 -4.05 17.91 22.33
CA THR A 596 -3.09 17.34 23.30
C THR A 596 -3.59 16.06 23.96
N ARG A 597 -4.89 15.75 23.91
CA ARG A 597 -5.49 14.61 24.63
C ARG A 597 -4.85 13.26 24.32
N LEU A 598 -4.50 13.04 23.04
CA LEU A 598 -3.94 11.79 22.56
C LEU A 598 -2.39 11.80 22.54
N ASN A 599 -1.75 12.79 23.15
CA ASN A 599 -0.30 12.79 23.31
C ASN A 599 0.16 11.70 24.29
N PRO A 600 1.41 11.24 24.20
CA PRO A 600 2.00 10.34 25.20
C PRO A 600 1.83 10.91 26.63
N GLY A 601 1.32 10.09 27.55
CA GLY A 601 1.02 10.49 28.93
C GLY A 601 -0.36 11.15 29.14
N GLY A 602 -1.14 11.40 28.09
CA GLY A 602 -2.50 11.96 28.18
C GLY A 602 -3.56 10.92 28.55
N LEU A 603 -3.92 10.04 27.62
CA LEU A 603 -4.82 8.91 27.84
C LEU A 603 -4.05 7.59 27.79
N ASN A 604 -4.42 6.63 28.63
CA ASN A 604 -3.88 5.26 28.52
C ASN A 604 -4.45 4.55 27.27
N PRO A 605 -3.94 3.36 26.87
CA PRO A 605 -4.39 2.68 25.65
C PRO A 605 -5.90 2.40 25.60
N SER A 606 -6.49 1.90 26.69
CA SER A 606 -7.93 1.65 26.81
C SER A 606 -8.75 2.92 26.64
N GLN A 607 -8.37 3.99 27.35
CA GLN A 607 -9.03 5.29 27.26
C GLN A 607 -8.90 5.91 25.87
N THR A 608 -7.75 5.71 25.21
CA THR A 608 -7.51 6.15 23.84
C THR A 608 -8.47 5.48 22.86
N PHE A 609 -8.67 4.16 22.97
CA PHE A 609 -9.67 3.46 22.17
C PHE A 609 -11.07 4.01 22.42
N ILE A 610 -11.48 4.16 23.69
CA ILE A 610 -12.82 4.66 24.06
C ILE A 610 -13.08 6.06 23.49
N TYR A 611 -12.09 6.96 23.59
CA TYR A 611 -12.16 8.30 23.03
C TYR A 611 -12.36 8.26 21.51
N ARG A 612 -11.54 7.47 20.80
CA ARG A 612 -11.64 7.32 19.33
C ARG A 612 -12.95 6.68 18.89
N PHE A 613 -13.41 5.66 19.62
CA PHE A 613 -14.67 4.96 19.38
C PHE A 613 -15.86 5.92 19.55
N THR A 614 -15.90 6.66 20.65
CA THR A 614 -16.96 7.63 20.94
C THR A 614 -17.04 8.73 19.89
N TRP A 615 -15.89 9.29 19.49
CA TRP A 615 -15.81 10.23 18.37
C TRP A 615 -16.37 9.66 17.07
N THR A 616 -15.98 8.42 16.75
CA THR A 616 -16.38 7.74 15.52
C THR A 616 -17.89 7.55 15.45
N VAL A 617 -18.52 7.03 16.52
CA VAL A 617 -19.96 6.83 16.63
C VAL A 617 -20.73 8.14 16.53
N LEU A 618 -20.39 9.11 17.41
CA LEU A 618 -21.16 10.34 17.53
C LEU A 618 -21.06 11.20 16.28
N ALA A 619 -19.85 11.35 15.70
CA ALA A 619 -19.67 12.16 14.50
C ALA A 619 -20.54 11.63 13.35
N TYR A 620 -20.52 10.32 13.10
CA TYR A 620 -21.30 9.75 12.00
C TYR A 620 -22.82 9.92 12.20
N ILE A 621 -23.34 9.57 13.39
CA ILE A 621 -24.78 9.70 13.68
C ILE A 621 -25.23 11.17 13.61
N CYS A 622 -24.41 12.12 14.08
CA CYS A 622 -24.73 13.55 14.00
C CYS A 622 -24.86 14.03 12.54
N PHE A 623 -23.93 13.64 11.67
CA PHE A 623 -24.01 14.01 10.25
C PHE A 623 -25.18 13.29 9.54
N ASP A 624 -25.41 12.02 9.81
CA ASP A 624 -26.54 11.27 9.25
C ASP A 624 -27.88 11.93 9.61
N LEU A 625 -28.04 12.37 10.87
CA LEU A 625 -29.23 13.08 11.34
C LEU A 625 -29.40 14.45 10.69
N LEU A 626 -28.33 15.25 10.61
CA LEU A 626 -28.39 16.58 10.01
C LEU A 626 -28.74 16.53 8.52
N LEU A 627 -28.28 15.50 7.83
CA LEU A 627 -28.44 15.37 6.40
C LEU A 627 -29.73 14.63 6.00
N GLU A 628 -30.41 13.96 6.93
CA GLU A 628 -31.59 13.12 6.68
C GLU A 628 -32.65 13.79 5.78
N LYS A 629 -32.87 15.10 5.93
CA LYS A 629 -33.80 15.91 5.11
C LYS A 629 -33.11 17.00 4.28
N ALA A 630 -31.78 16.97 4.16
CA ALA A 630 -31.02 17.95 3.42
C ALA A 630 -31.21 17.80 1.89
N PRO A 631 -31.03 18.88 1.10
CA PRO A 631 -31.09 18.81 -0.36
C PRO A 631 -30.09 17.79 -0.92
N LYS A 632 -30.49 17.02 -1.94
CA LYS A 632 -29.63 15.98 -2.54
C LYS A 632 -28.39 16.54 -3.27
N ASN A 633 -28.48 17.73 -3.85
CA ASN A 633 -27.36 18.33 -4.60
C ASN A 633 -26.40 19.14 -3.71
N LEU A 634 -25.88 18.48 -2.67
CA LEU A 634 -25.01 19.09 -1.66
C LEU A 634 -23.56 18.61 -1.80
N PHE A 635 -22.63 19.54 -1.63
CA PHE A 635 -21.21 19.30 -1.42
C PHE A 635 -20.82 19.60 0.03
N ILE A 636 -20.20 18.64 0.70
CA ILE A 636 -19.84 18.71 2.12
C ILE A 636 -18.31 18.64 2.25
N PRO A 637 -17.60 19.79 2.18
CA PRO A 637 -16.16 19.83 2.36
C PRO A 637 -15.78 19.84 3.85
N PHE A 638 -14.94 18.89 4.25
CA PHE A 638 -14.28 18.88 5.56
C PHE A 638 -12.90 19.55 5.46
N LEU A 639 -12.81 20.81 5.87
CA LEU A 639 -11.54 21.53 5.99
C LEU A 639 -10.96 21.36 7.39
N ARG A 640 -9.78 20.75 7.48
CA ARG A 640 -9.08 20.54 8.75
C ARG A 640 -7.94 21.53 8.91
N LEU A 641 -7.85 22.17 10.07
CA LEU A 641 -6.68 22.97 10.46
C LEU A 641 -5.74 22.12 11.31
N HIS A 642 -4.44 22.22 11.03
CA HIS A 642 -3.40 21.45 11.69
C HIS A 642 -2.30 22.37 12.23
N GLU A 643 -1.95 22.15 13.49
CA GLU A 643 -0.84 22.80 14.17
C GLU A 643 0.45 21.99 14.02
N GLY A 644 0.37 20.65 14.06
CA GLY A 644 1.52 19.77 13.87
C GLY A 644 2.13 19.86 12.46
N THR A 645 3.37 19.40 12.31
CA THR A 645 4.04 19.32 10.99
C THR A 645 3.68 18.03 10.26
N HIS A 646 4.13 17.87 9.01
CA HIS A 646 3.89 16.63 8.26
C HIS A 646 4.62 15.45 8.89
N GLU A 647 5.77 15.74 9.47
CA GLU A 647 6.73 14.82 10.07
C GLU A 647 6.33 14.40 11.48
N ARG A 648 5.81 15.35 12.25
CA ARG A 648 5.41 15.18 13.65
C ARG A 648 3.98 15.74 13.83
N PRO A 649 2.96 15.10 13.24
CA PRO A 649 1.58 15.48 13.49
C PRO A 649 1.18 15.12 14.93
N PHE A 650 0.31 15.91 15.54
CA PHE A 650 -0.30 15.50 16.81
C PHE A 650 -1.14 14.22 16.61
N PRO A 651 -1.15 13.27 17.55
CA PRO A 651 -1.93 12.03 17.41
C PRO A 651 -3.43 12.27 17.20
N ALA A 652 -4.01 13.29 17.87
CA ALA A 652 -5.40 13.69 17.68
C ALA A 652 -5.67 14.24 16.27
N GLU A 653 -4.77 15.05 15.73
CA GLU A 653 -4.86 15.54 14.35
C GLU A 653 -4.82 14.41 13.34
N LYS A 654 -3.95 13.40 13.55
CA LYS A 654 -3.86 12.22 12.68
C LYS A 654 -5.14 11.39 12.73
N PHE A 655 -5.66 11.13 13.92
CA PHE A 655 -6.93 10.41 14.10
C PHE A 655 -8.09 11.13 13.42
N LEU A 656 -8.28 12.43 13.69
CA LEU A 656 -9.38 13.20 13.10
C LEU A 656 -9.22 13.41 11.60
N ALA A 657 -7.99 13.46 11.08
CA ALA A 657 -7.76 13.41 9.64
C ALA A 657 -8.30 12.11 9.04
N ASN A 658 -8.02 10.97 9.64
CA ASN A 658 -8.53 9.68 9.17
C ASN A 658 -10.05 9.57 9.33
N LEU A 659 -10.61 10.00 10.47
CA LEU A 659 -12.05 10.01 10.71
C LEU A 659 -12.79 10.88 9.69
N CYS A 660 -12.34 12.11 9.44
CA CYS A 660 -13.00 12.99 8.45
C CYS A 660 -12.96 12.42 7.03
N LYS A 661 -11.90 11.67 6.67
CA LYS A 661 -11.87 10.92 5.39
C LYS A 661 -12.93 9.81 5.40
N GLY A 662 -13.06 9.05 6.48
CA GLY A 662 -14.08 8.01 6.65
C GLY A 662 -15.51 8.54 6.60
N LEU A 663 -15.77 9.66 7.28
CA LEU A 663 -17.05 10.37 7.20
C LEU A 663 -17.33 10.85 5.78
N SER A 664 -16.37 11.50 5.13
CA SER A 664 -16.52 11.95 3.73
C SER A 664 -16.83 10.79 2.79
N TYR A 665 -16.21 9.63 3.02
CA TYR A 665 -16.46 8.42 2.25
C TYR A 665 -17.88 7.88 2.46
N LEU A 666 -18.35 7.74 3.72
CA LEU A 666 -19.69 7.26 4.03
C LEU A 666 -20.78 8.22 3.53
N LEU A 667 -20.57 9.53 3.69
CA LEU A 667 -21.48 10.56 3.17
C LEU A 667 -21.51 10.59 1.64
N SER A 668 -20.42 10.16 0.98
CA SER A 668 -20.36 10.06 -0.48
C SER A 668 -21.26 8.98 -1.09
N HIS A 669 -21.96 8.20 -0.25
CA HIS A 669 -23.01 7.30 -0.68
C HIS A 669 -24.24 8.06 -1.22
N GLN A 670 -24.52 9.25 -0.68
CA GLN A 670 -25.69 10.06 -1.05
C GLN A 670 -25.35 11.49 -1.48
N TYR A 671 -24.24 12.06 -1.00
CA TYR A 671 -23.83 13.44 -1.22
C TYR A 671 -22.47 13.50 -1.91
N ARG A 672 -22.02 14.70 -2.32
CA ARG A 672 -20.61 14.90 -2.69
C ARG A 672 -19.85 15.29 -1.43
N SER A 673 -18.82 14.55 -1.05
CA SER A 673 -18.01 14.92 0.11
C SER A 673 -16.53 14.60 -0.09
N ASN A 674 -15.69 15.41 0.55
CA ASN A 674 -14.25 15.23 0.55
C ASN A 674 -13.63 15.94 1.76
N SER A 675 -12.39 15.58 2.09
CA SER A 675 -11.69 16.16 3.23
C SER A 675 -10.23 16.48 2.96
N GLN A 676 -9.82 17.70 3.31
CA GLN A 676 -8.45 18.17 3.15
C GLN A 676 -7.94 18.89 4.41
N GLY A 677 -6.67 18.65 4.76
CA GLY A 677 -5.99 19.34 5.84
C GLY A 677 -5.10 20.48 5.34
N ILE A 678 -5.05 21.58 6.09
CA ILE A 678 -4.14 22.70 5.91
C ILE A 678 -3.31 22.88 7.18
N ARG A 679 -1.98 22.79 7.04
CA ARG A 679 -1.04 23.08 8.12
C ARG A 679 -0.76 24.57 8.17
N LEU A 680 -0.85 25.16 9.36
CA LEU A 680 -0.65 26.60 9.54
C LEU A 680 0.81 26.97 9.78
N GLN A 681 1.64 26.04 10.25
CA GLN A 681 3.09 26.23 10.30
C GLN A 681 3.66 26.32 8.88
N ASN A 682 4.41 27.39 8.58
CA ASN A 682 4.94 27.69 7.24
C ASN A 682 3.84 27.77 6.15
N PHE A 683 2.68 28.34 6.53
CA PHE A 683 1.57 28.55 5.61
C PHE A 683 1.95 29.50 4.46
N ASN A 684 1.59 29.13 3.24
CA ASN A 684 1.73 30.00 2.08
C ASN A 684 0.58 29.78 1.08
N ARG A 685 0.42 30.74 0.16
CA ARG A 685 -0.66 30.75 -0.83
C ARG A 685 -0.67 29.51 -1.72
N HIS A 686 0.49 29.01 -2.13
CA HIS A 686 0.58 27.82 -3.00
C HIS A 686 0.08 26.55 -2.30
N ARG A 687 0.37 26.38 -1.01
CA ARG A 687 -0.12 25.26 -0.20
C ARG A 687 -1.64 25.31 -0.04
N LEU A 688 -2.20 26.49 0.21
CA LEU A 688 -3.64 26.70 0.27
C LEU A 688 -4.31 26.33 -1.06
N GLU A 689 -3.84 26.89 -2.17
CA GLU A 689 -4.42 26.64 -3.49
C GLU A 689 -4.40 25.15 -3.86
N ASN A 690 -3.28 24.45 -3.59
CA ASN A 690 -3.18 23.01 -3.79
C ASN A 690 -4.13 22.23 -2.86
N GLY A 691 -4.27 22.65 -1.60
CA GLY A 691 -5.21 22.07 -0.65
C GLY A 691 -6.66 22.21 -1.14
N LEU A 692 -7.07 23.39 -1.58
CA LEU A 692 -8.42 23.62 -2.09
C LEU A 692 -8.68 22.83 -3.37
N ARG A 693 -7.72 22.71 -4.30
CA ARG A 693 -7.86 21.82 -5.48
C ARG A 693 -8.10 20.37 -5.08
N SER A 694 -7.36 19.87 -4.09
CA SER A 694 -7.57 18.53 -3.55
C SER A 694 -8.97 18.38 -2.95
N LEU A 695 -9.41 19.36 -2.15
CA LEU A 695 -10.74 19.39 -1.54
C LEU A 695 -11.88 19.35 -2.58
N TYR A 696 -11.80 20.19 -3.62
CA TYR A 696 -12.79 20.29 -4.68
C TYR A 696 -12.64 19.24 -5.80
N SER A 697 -11.67 18.33 -5.72
CA SER A 697 -11.37 17.35 -6.77
C SER A 697 -12.53 16.41 -7.12
N VAL A 698 -13.46 16.20 -6.17
CA VAL A 698 -14.64 15.33 -6.30
C VAL A 698 -15.81 15.98 -7.04
N LEU A 699 -15.74 17.28 -7.33
CA LEU A 699 -16.78 17.97 -8.08
C LEU A 699 -16.79 17.51 -9.55
N PRO A 700 -17.97 17.46 -10.19
CA PRO A 700 -18.09 17.07 -11.59
C PRO A 700 -17.24 17.96 -12.52
N LYS A 701 -16.65 17.34 -13.53
CA LYS A 701 -15.82 18.00 -14.53
C LYS A 701 -16.31 17.66 -15.92
N THR A 702 -16.29 18.65 -16.80
CA THR A 702 -16.61 18.50 -18.22
C THR A 702 -15.33 18.69 -19.02
N PHE A 703 -15.05 17.77 -19.93
CA PHE A 703 -13.93 17.81 -20.86
C PHE A 703 -14.46 18.00 -22.27
N ARG A 704 -13.81 18.88 -23.04
CA ARG A 704 -14.08 19.11 -24.45
C ARG A 704 -12.87 18.72 -25.28
N VAL A 705 -13.06 17.83 -26.23
CA VAL A 705 -12.02 17.39 -27.17
C VAL A 705 -11.87 18.47 -28.25
N MET A 706 -10.65 18.99 -28.44
CA MET A 706 -10.39 20.06 -29.42
C MET A 706 -9.94 19.52 -30.78
N GLU A 707 -9.11 18.48 -30.75
CA GLU A 707 -8.51 17.83 -31.91
C GLU A 707 -8.62 16.32 -31.65
N SER A 708 -9.48 15.63 -32.41
CA SER A 708 -9.63 14.17 -32.36
C SER A 708 -9.42 13.56 -33.73
N THR A 709 -8.77 12.40 -33.77
CA THR A 709 -8.59 11.59 -34.98
C THR A 709 -9.82 10.73 -35.29
N SER A 710 -10.79 10.60 -34.38
CA SER A 710 -12.02 9.82 -34.57
C SER A 710 -13.18 10.32 -33.68
N PRO A 711 -14.45 10.22 -34.15
CA PRO A 711 -15.61 10.59 -33.34
C PRO A 711 -15.88 9.53 -32.26
N LEU A 712 -16.23 10.00 -31.05
CA LEU A 712 -16.64 9.16 -29.92
C LEU A 712 -18.01 8.51 -30.17
N GLN A 713 -18.14 7.23 -29.83
CA GLN A 713 -19.35 6.42 -30.02
C GLN A 713 -19.97 5.94 -28.70
N LEU A 714 -19.17 5.72 -27.65
CA LEU A 714 -19.63 5.24 -26.35
C LEU A 714 -20.40 6.34 -25.60
N ASP A 715 -21.63 6.06 -25.18
CA ASP A 715 -22.44 7.05 -24.47
C ASP A 715 -22.16 7.10 -22.96
N LYS A 716 -22.01 5.93 -22.32
CA LYS A 716 -21.81 5.81 -20.88
C LYS A 716 -20.84 4.70 -20.52
N LEU A 717 -19.89 5.03 -19.65
CA LEU A 717 -18.94 4.09 -19.04
C LEU A 717 -18.92 4.30 -17.53
N ALA A 718 -19.03 3.22 -16.76
CA ALA A 718 -18.78 3.25 -15.33
C ALA A 718 -17.39 2.67 -15.02
N VAL A 719 -16.69 3.26 -14.06
CA VAL A 719 -15.49 2.68 -13.45
C VAL A 719 -15.86 2.28 -12.03
N ALA A 720 -15.93 0.98 -11.77
CA ALA A 720 -16.23 0.42 -10.46
C ALA A 720 -14.92 -0.01 -9.79
N ILE A 721 -14.52 0.71 -8.73
CA ILE A 721 -13.25 0.47 -8.03
C ILE A 721 -13.56 -0.24 -6.73
N VAL A 722 -12.97 -1.42 -6.50
CA VAL A 722 -13.31 -2.30 -5.38
C VAL A 722 -12.06 -2.73 -4.61
N SER A 723 -12.17 -2.75 -3.29
CA SER A 723 -11.15 -3.24 -2.36
C SER A 723 -11.80 -3.82 -1.11
N SER A 724 -11.02 -4.53 -0.30
CA SER A 724 -11.45 -4.97 1.03
C SER A 724 -10.36 -4.77 2.07
N ARG A 725 -10.79 -4.56 3.31
CA ARG A 725 -9.91 -4.60 4.48
C ARG A 725 -10.50 -5.53 5.53
N GLU A 726 -9.66 -6.33 6.15
CA GLU A 726 -10.08 -7.23 7.22
C GLU A 726 -10.68 -6.44 8.39
N SER A 727 -11.72 -7.01 9.00
CA SER A 727 -12.36 -6.48 10.20
C SER A 727 -12.17 -7.44 11.37
N ASP A 728 -12.28 -8.74 11.13
CA ASP A 728 -12.20 -9.79 12.15
C ASP A 728 -11.33 -10.95 11.65
N ALA A 729 -10.24 -11.24 12.38
CA ALA A 729 -9.30 -12.28 12.03
C ALA A 729 -8.51 -12.81 13.23
N ALA A 730 -8.22 -14.11 13.22
CA ALA A 730 -7.29 -14.75 14.14
C ALA A 730 -5.82 -14.59 13.69
N THR A 731 -4.88 -14.73 14.63
CA THR A 731 -3.45 -14.82 14.35
C THR A 731 -3.05 -16.19 13.81
N ASN A 732 -3.73 -17.26 14.24
CA ASN A 732 -3.43 -18.64 13.81
C ASN A 732 -3.76 -18.81 12.31
N PRO A 733 -2.77 -19.24 11.48
CA PRO A 733 -2.97 -19.50 10.04
C PRO A 733 -4.11 -20.47 9.71
N GLN A 734 -4.42 -21.43 10.58
CA GLN A 734 -5.49 -22.43 10.36
C GLN A 734 -6.87 -21.78 10.15
N TYR A 735 -7.11 -20.61 10.74
CA TYR A 735 -8.38 -19.87 10.61
C TYR A 735 -8.34 -18.78 9.53
N ARG A 736 -7.34 -18.80 8.63
CA ARG A 736 -7.17 -17.79 7.57
C ARG A 736 -8.38 -17.65 6.66
N LYS A 737 -9.09 -18.74 6.39
CA LYS A 737 -10.30 -18.76 5.54
C LYS A 737 -11.58 -18.27 6.26
N ASN A 738 -11.54 -18.10 7.59
CA ASN A 738 -12.72 -17.77 8.40
C ASN A 738 -12.86 -16.28 8.73
N ARG A 739 -12.20 -15.39 7.99
CA ARG A 739 -12.15 -13.95 8.28
C ARG A 739 -13.40 -13.22 7.81
N ILE A 740 -13.70 -12.11 8.49
CA ILE A 740 -14.66 -11.10 8.02
C ILE A 740 -13.86 -9.91 7.47
N ALA A 741 -14.30 -9.39 6.34
CA ALA A 741 -13.71 -8.21 5.72
C ALA A 741 -14.79 -7.20 5.33
N ASN A 742 -14.45 -5.92 5.46
CA ASN A 742 -15.22 -4.81 4.97
C ASN A 742 -14.86 -4.56 3.50
N VAL A 743 -15.84 -4.71 2.62
CA VAL A 743 -15.79 -4.30 1.22
C VAL A 743 -15.96 -2.81 1.14
N THR A 744 -15.16 -2.17 0.31
CA THR A 744 -15.20 -0.74 0.06
C THR A 744 -15.02 -0.48 -1.41
N GLY A 745 -15.72 0.52 -1.94
CA GLY A 745 -15.54 0.93 -3.31
C GLY A 745 -16.18 2.27 -3.64
N GLU A 746 -15.84 2.75 -4.83
CA GLU A 746 -16.43 3.95 -5.41
C GLU A 746 -16.76 3.72 -6.88
N ILE A 747 -17.83 4.37 -7.34
CA ILE A 747 -18.26 4.34 -8.73
C ILE A 747 -18.05 5.71 -9.36
N ILE A 748 -17.36 5.72 -10.50
CA ILE A 748 -17.16 6.90 -11.33
C ILE A 748 -17.98 6.75 -12.60
N GLY A 749 -18.83 7.74 -12.87
CA GLY A 749 -19.61 7.84 -14.09
C GLY A 749 -18.89 8.71 -15.10
N ILE A 750 -18.76 8.19 -16.31
CA ILE A 750 -18.27 8.92 -17.48
C ILE A 750 -19.39 8.90 -18.52
N GLN A 751 -19.84 10.08 -18.94
CA GLN A 751 -20.98 10.21 -19.84
C GLN A 751 -20.66 11.20 -20.96
N ARG A 752 -21.04 10.83 -22.18
CA ARG A 752 -20.99 11.72 -23.34
C ARG A 752 -22.25 12.57 -23.37
N SER A 753 -22.13 13.87 -23.11
CA SER A 753 -23.28 14.79 -23.13
C SER A 753 -23.54 15.35 -24.53
N GLN A 754 -22.48 15.50 -25.32
CA GLN A 754 -22.48 15.96 -26.72
C GLN A 754 -21.34 15.26 -27.47
N PRO A 755 -21.29 15.26 -28.82
CA PRO A 755 -20.28 14.52 -29.58
C PRO A 755 -18.83 14.71 -29.11
N ASP A 756 -18.47 15.93 -28.72
CA ASP A 756 -17.11 16.30 -28.29
C ASP A 756 -16.98 16.60 -26.79
N THR A 757 -18.03 16.33 -25.99
CA THR A 757 -18.13 16.75 -24.60
C THR A 757 -18.38 15.56 -23.68
N ILE A 758 -17.45 15.35 -22.73
CA ILE A 758 -17.46 14.24 -21.79
C ILE A 758 -17.57 14.78 -20.36
N GLN A 759 -18.56 14.33 -19.61
CA GLN A 759 -18.73 14.61 -18.20
C GLN A 759 -18.19 13.45 -17.35
N ILE A 760 -17.42 13.78 -16.30
CA ILE A 760 -16.90 12.82 -15.33
C ILE A 760 -17.32 13.25 -13.93
N GLU A 761 -17.93 12.34 -13.18
CA GLU A 761 -18.28 12.56 -11.78
C GLU A 761 -18.24 11.27 -10.95
N ARG A 762 -18.14 11.42 -9.62
CA ARG A 762 -18.40 10.30 -8.71
C ARG A 762 -19.91 10.14 -8.55
N LEU A 763 -20.41 8.94 -8.84
CA LEU A 763 -21.83 8.61 -8.68
C LEU A 763 -22.16 8.26 -7.23
N GLN A 764 -21.39 7.34 -6.63
CA GLN A 764 -21.58 6.91 -5.25
C GLN A 764 -20.35 6.19 -4.69
N THR A 765 -20.32 6.04 -3.37
CA THR A 765 -19.48 5.06 -2.64
C THR A 765 -20.36 3.96 -2.04
N PHE A 766 -19.76 2.82 -1.71
CA PHE A 766 -20.46 1.70 -1.08
C PHE A 766 -19.55 0.94 -0.11
N SER A 767 -20.11 0.38 0.96
CA SER A 767 -19.38 -0.53 1.84
C SER A 767 -20.30 -1.54 2.53
N ASP A 768 -19.79 -2.74 2.80
CA ASP A 768 -20.49 -3.81 3.52
C ASP A 768 -19.50 -4.82 4.11
N ASN A 769 -19.91 -5.61 5.11
CA ASN A 769 -19.09 -6.62 5.78
C ASN A 769 -19.51 -8.04 5.36
N TYR A 770 -18.55 -8.86 4.90
CA TYR A 770 -18.81 -10.25 4.52
C TYR A 770 -17.73 -11.20 5.03
N SER A 771 -18.09 -12.48 5.18
CA SER A 771 -17.10 -13.54 5.28
C SER A 771 -16.32 -13.67 3.97
N LEU A 772 -15.07 -14.12 4.05
CA LEU A 772 -14.19 -14.28 2.88
C LEU A 772 -14.82 -15.11 1.75
N ARG A 773 -15.54 -16.18 2.09
CA ARG A 773 -16.22 -17.04 1.11
C ARG A 773 -17.32 -16.33 0.33
N ARG A 774 -18.09 -15.46 0.99
CA ARG A 774 -19.19 -14.73 0.34
C ARG A 774 -18.66 -13.54 -0.45
N LEU A 775 -17.59 -12.91 0.07
CA LEU A 775 -16.95 -11.74 -0.50
C LEU A 775 -16.59 -11.91 -1.98
N TYR A 776 -15.99 -13.04 -2.33
CA TYR A 776 -15.52 -13.32 -3.70
C TYR A 776 -16.48 -14.20 -4.50
N ARG A 777 -17.77 -14.26 -4.14
CA ARG A 777 -18.76 -15.07 -4.88
C ARG A 777 -20.05 -14.32 -5.14
N GLU A 778 -20.65 -13.77 -4.10
CA GLU A 778 -21.97 -13.13 -4.20
C GLU A 778 -22.19 -12.08 -3.09
N PRO A 779 -21.37 -11.02 -3.02
CA PRO A 779 -21.59 -9.89 -2.12
C PRO A 779 -22.77 -9.03 -2.63
N PRO A 780 -23.90 -8.95 -1.91
CA PRO A 780 -25.08 -8.21 -2.37
C PRO A 780 -24.82 -6.75 -2.72
N ILE A 781 -23.97 -6.04 -1.96
CA ILE A 781 -23.69 -4.62 -2.22
C ILE A 781 -23.11 -4.37 -3.62
N LEU A 782 -22.32 -5.30 -4.16
CA LEU A 782 -21.77 -5.18 -5.51
C LEU A 782 -22.83 -5.50 -6.57
N ILE A 783 -23.62 -6.54 -6.35
CA ILE A 783 -24.73 -6.93 -7.23
C ILE A 783 -25.74 -5.78 -7.35
N ASP A 784 -26.15 -5.21 -6.21
CA ASP A 784 -27.09 -4.09 -6.15
C ASP A 784 -26.52 -2.84 -6.83
N THR A 785 -25.23 -2.56 -6.64
CA THR A 785 -24.54 -1.44 -7.31
C THR A 785 -24.53 -1.62 -8.83
N VAL A 786 -24.23 -2.82 -9.33
CA VAL A 786 -24.25 -3.11 -10.78
C VAL A 786 -25.68 -3.01 -11.33
N ASN A 787 -26.68 -3.53 -10.61
CA ASN A 787 -28.09 -3.40 -10.97
C ASN A 787 -28.50 -1.92 -11.11
N GLN A 788 -28.10 -1.08 -10.15
CA GLN A 788 -28.38 0.36 -10.19
C GLN A 788 -27.72 1.04 -11.40
N LEU A 789 -26.47 0.71 -11.71
CA LEU A 789 -25.77 1.26 -12.88
C LEU A 789 -26.46 0.84 -14.18
N TYR A 790 -26.86 -0.42 -14.29
CA TYR A 790 -27.59 -0.93 -15.43
C TYR A 790 -28.92 -0.17 -15.62
N GLN A 791 -29.67 0.08 -14.54
CA GLN A 791 -30.90 0.87 -14.57
C GLN A 791 -30.66 2.33 -14.96
N GLN A 792 -29.49 2.89 -14.64
CA GLN A 792 -29.08 4.25 -15.05
C GLN A 792 -28.58 4.31 -16.51
N GLY A 793 -28.60 3.20 -17.24
CA GLY A 793 -28.22 3.12 -18.65
C GLY A 793 -26.74 2.84 -18.89
N TYR A 794 -25.96 2.48 -17.87
CA TYR A 794 -24.59 2.02 -18.07
C TYR A 794 -24.61 0.58 -18.60
N ARG A 795 -23.95 0.35 -19.73
CA ARG A 795 -23.79 -0.99 -20.34
C ARG A 795 -22.35 -1.49 -20.31
N HIS A 796 -21.40 -0.60 -20.09
CA HIS A 796 -19.98 -0.89 -20.00
C HIS A 796 -19.47 -0.51 -18.61
N ILE A 797 -18.84 -1.46 -17.91
CA ILE A 797 -18.26 -1.27 -16.58
C ILE A 797 -16.80 -1.72 -16.59
N LEU A 798 -15.87 -0.80 -16.38
CA LEU A 798 -14.50 -1.14 -16.01
C LEU A 798 -14.49 -1.53 -14.53
N TYR A 799 -14.31 -2.80 -14.24
CA TYR A 799 -14.28 -3.32 -12.87
C TYR A 799 -12.83 -3.46 -12.42
N VAL A 800 -12.40 -2.57 -11.52
CA VAL A 800 -11.00 -2.37 -11.13
C VAL A 800 -10.79 -2.87 -9.71
N ALA A 801 -9.84 -3.80 -9.54
CA ALA A 801 -9.37 -4.26 -8.24
C ALA A 801 -7.84 -4.40 -8.23
N GLN A 802 -7.26 -4.61 -7.05
CA GLN A 802 -5.83 -4.88 -6.92
C GLN A 802 -5.48 -6.18 -7.66
N ALA A 803 -4.34 -6.17 -8.36
CA ALA A 803 -3.88 -7.33 -9.11
C ALA A 803 -3.64 -8.56 -8.21
N PRO A 804 -4.02 -9.78 -8.65
CA PRO A 804 -3.90 -11.02 -7.89
C PRO A 804 -2.47 -11.59 -7.87
N TYR A 805 -1.45 -10.79 -8.16
CA TYR A 805 -0.10 -11.31 -8.34
C TYR A 805 0.38 -12.07 -7.11
N THR A 806 0.88 -13.27 -7.36
CA THR A 806 1.40 -14.14 -6.32
C THR A 806 2.90 -13.90 -6.19
N SER A 807 3.40 -13.82 -4.96
CA SER A 807 4.85 -13.87 -4.71
C SER A 807 5.35 -15.32 -4.55
N THR A 808 4.56 -16.30 -5.00
CA THR A 808 4.78 -17.73 -4.83
C THR A 808 5.27 -18.37 -6.12
N LEU A 809 6.08 -19.43 -5.99
CA LEU A 809 6.48 -20.26 -7.11
C LEU A 809 5.35 -21.21 -7.56
N ASN A 810 4.32 -21.39 -6.72
CA ASN A 810 3.25 -22.37 -6.85
C ASN A 810 3.73 -23.81 -6.69
N ILE A 811 4.68 -24.03 -5.77
CA ILE A 811 5.11 -25.36 -5.33
C ILE A 811 3.99 -26.05 -4.54
N THR A 812 3.33 -25.31 -3.65
CA THR A 812 2.24 -25.81 -2.80
C THR A 812 0.89 -25.68 -3.52
N ARG A 813 -0.04 -26.62 -3.31
CA ARG A 813 -1.35 -26.64 -3.98
C ARG A 813 -2.32 -25.66 -3.31
N GLY A 814 -2.30 -24.39 -3.72
CA GLY A 814 -3.39 -23.45 -3.43
C GLY A 814 -4.66 -23.77 -4.23
N ASP A 815 -5.85 -23.55 -3.64
CA ASP A 815 -7.15 -23.61 -4.32
C ASP A 815 -7.19 -22.55 -5.44
N ARG A 816 -7.03 -23.00 -6.69
CA ARG A 816 -6.87 -22.17 -7.90
C ARG A 816 -8.03 -21.20 -8.18
N ASP A 817 -9.20 -21.40 -7.57
CA ASP A 817 -10.38 -20.54 -7.73
C ASP A 817 -10.38 -19.35 -6.75
N GLU A 818 -9.58 -19.38 -5.68
CA GLU A 818 -9.49 -18.31 -4.68
C GLU A 818 -8.48 -17.20 -5.07
N ASP A 819 -7.57 -17.47 -6.02
CA ASP A 819 -6.46 -16.56 -6.37
C ASP A 819 -6.90 -15.29 -7.11
N LEU A 820 -8.05 -15.28 -7.78
CA LEU A 820 -8.54 -14.13 -8.54
C LEU A 820 -9.32 -13.11 -7.70
N TYR A 821 -9.61 -13.42 -6.42
CA TYR A 821 -10.28 -12.52 -5.47
C TYR A 821 -11.53 -11.83 -6.06
N PHE A 822 -11.52 -10.50 -6.18
CA PHE A 822 -12.63 -9.72 -6.74
C PHE A 822 -12.87 -9.94 -8.25
N MET A 823 -11.98 -10.65 -8.94
CA MET A 823 -12.14 -11.05 -10.33
C MET A 823 -12.54 -12.52 -10.50
N SER A 824 -12.92 -13.19 -9.41
CA SER A 824 -13.28 -14.60 -9.46
C SER A 824 -14.44 -14.86 -10.44
N PRO A 825 -14.44 -16.00 -11.17
CA PRO A 825 -15.54 -16.35 -12.06
C PRO A 825 -16.92 -16.37 -11.40
N PRO A 826 -17.09 -16.90 -10.17
CA PRO A 826 -18.38 -16.86 -9.48
C PRO A 826 -18.89 -15.44 -9.26
N LEU A 827 -18.02 -14.51 -8.88
CA LEU A 827 -18.40 -13.12 -8.63
C LEU A 827 -18.82 -12.41 -9.91
N ILE A 828 -17.99 -12.44 -10.96
CA ILE A 828 -18.30 -11.77 -12.23
C ILE A 828 -19.61 -12.31 -12.82
N THR A 829 -19.82 -13.63 -12.72
CA THR A 829 -21.08 -14.28 -13.10
C THR A 829 -22.27 -13.74 -12.30
N ALA A 830 -22.13 -13.60 -10.98
CA ALA A 830 -23.20 -13.07 -10.14
C ALA A 830 -23.55 -11.61 -10.48
N LEU A 831 -22.56 -10.78 -10.84
CA LEU A 831 -22.78 -9.38 -11.21
C LEU A 831 -23.52 -9.22 -12.55
N MET A 832 -23.30 -10.12 -13.50
CA MET A 832 -23.92 -10.06 -14.83
C MET A 832 -25.28 -10.74 -14.90
N LYS A 833 -25.67 -11.47 -13.85
CA LYS A 833 -26.92 -12.24 -13.82
C LYS A 833 -28.12 -11.35 -14.14
N ASN A 834 -28.93 -11.79 -15.11
CA ASN A 834 -30.13 -11.10 -15.62
C ASN A 834 -29.87 -9.85 -16.49
N HIS A 835 -28.63 -9.55 -16.87
CA HIS A 835 -28.28 -8.40 -17.71
C HIS A 835 -27.56 -8.83 -19.00
N PRO A 836 -28.30 -9.28 -20.04
CA PRO A 836 -27.70 -9.93 -21.21
C PRO A 836 -26.82 -9.01 -22.09
N ASP A 837 -27.03 -7.70 -22.03
CA ASP A 837 -26.29 -6.67 -22.78
C ASP A 837 -25.27 -5.89 -21.92
N LEU A 838 -25.10 -6.27 -20.65
CA LEU A 838 -24.08 -5.69 -19.78
C LEU A 838 -22.71 -6.29 -20.08
N LYS A 839 -21.69 -5.45 -20.18
CA LYS A 839 -20.29 -5.86 -20.28
C LYS A 839 -19.50 -5.37 -19.06
N ILE A 840 -18.87 -6.30 -18.35
CA ILE A 840 -18.00 -6.02 -17.21
C ILE A 840 -16.58 -6.40 -17.62
N TYR A 841 -15.65 -5.45 -17.57
CA TYR A 841 -14.25 -5.68 -17.93
C TYR A 841 -13.40 -5.79 -16.66
N PRO A 842 -12.92 -6.99 -16.28
CA PRO A 842 -12.00 -7.16 -15.16
C PRO A 842 -10.66 -6.52 -15.48
N ILE A 843 -10.26 -5.51 -14.71
CA ILE A 843 -9.04 -4.72 -14.95
C ILE A 843 -8.17 -4.67 -13.69
N PHE A 844 -6.89 -4.92 -13.89
CA PHE A 844 -5.83 -4.69 -12.92
C PHE A 844 -5.01 -3.48 -13.31
N PHE A 845 -4.35 -2.89 -12.32
CA PHE A 845 -3.32 -1.90 -12.57
C PHE A 845 -2.08 -2.16 -11.72
N ASP A 846 -0.93 -1.81 -12.28
CA ASP A 846 0.34 -1.77 -11.56
C ASP A 846 1.10 -0.48 -11.92
N LYS A 847 2.10 -0.12 -11.13
CA LYS A 847 2.93 1.05 -11.35
C LYS A 847 4.40 0.69 -11.46
N TYR A 848 5.01 1.10 -12.55
CA TYR A 848 6.45 1.00 -12.74
C TYR A 848 7.05 2.37 -13.07
N TYR A 849 8.37 2.42 -13.30
CA TYR A 849 9.11 3.67 -13.39
C TYR A 849 9.98 3.73 -14.64
N VAL A 850 10.02 4.91 -15.27
CA VAL A 850 10.80 5.18 -16.48
C VAL A 850 11.61 6.46 -16.36
N CYS A 851 12.71 6.55 -17.09
CA CYS A 851 13.52 7.76 -17.20
C CYS A 851 13.08 8.58 -18.43
N LYS A 852 12.91 9.89 -18.27
CA LYS A 852 12.62 10.81 -19.38
C LYS A 852 13.94 11.30 -19.97
N LEU A 853 14.14 11.11 -21.28
CA LEU A 853 15.38 11.46 -21.97
C LEU A 853 15.31 12.81 -22.70
N GLY A 854 14.12 13.30 -23.03
CA GLY A 854 13.93 14.60 -23.70
C GLY A 854 12.55 14.76 -24.35
N GLY A 855 12.38 15.84 -25.11
CA GLY A 855 11.16 16.12 -25.89
C GLY A 855 10.27 17.23 -25.34
N PRO A 856 9.15 17.53 -26.03
CA PRO A 856 8.25 18.61 -25.66
C PRO A 856 7.62 18.35 -24.29
N LYS A 857 7.26 19.44 -23.61
CA LYS A 857 6.45 19.36 -22.39
C LYS A 857 5.01 19.03 -22.79
N VAL A 858 4.59 17.79 -22.55
CA VAL A 858 3.19 17.34 -22.66
C VAL A 858 2.71 16.86 -21.29
N ASN A 859 1.39 16.82 -21.08
CA ASN A 859 0.81 16.47 -19.77
C ASN A 859 0.83 14.97 -19.52
N ALA A 860 0.63 14.16 -20.56
CA ALA A 860 0.68 12.71 -20.49
C ALA A 860 1.27 12.09 -21.76
N PHE A 861 1.86 10.91 -21.60
CA PHE A 861 2.16 10.02 -22.72
C PHE A 861 1.34 8.74 -22.61
N VAL A 862 1.08 8.07 -23.74
CA VAL A 862 0.30 6.82 -23.76
C VAL A 862 0.89 5.80 -24.73
N VAL A 863 0.86 4.52 -24.36
CA VAL A 863 1.01 3.39 -25.29
C VAL A 863 -0.26 2.57 -25.18
N GLN A 864 -0.93 2.33 -26.31
CA GLN A 864 -2.24 1.67 -26.36
C GLN A 864 -2.31 0.50 -27.36
N ASP A 865 -1.23 0.27 -28.10
CA ASP A 865 -1.10 -0.87 -29.00
C ASP A 865 -0.80 -2.13 -28.18
N THR A 866 -1.79 -3.03 -28.12
CA THR A 866 -1.69 -4.23 -27.31
C THR A 866 -0.65 -5.22 -27.83
N GLN A 867 -0.36 -5.26 -29.14
CA GLN A 867 0.71 -6.12 -29.65
C GLN A 867 2.07 -5.67 -29.10
N GLN A 868 2.29 -4.36 -29.08
CA GLN A 868 3.49 -3.77 -28.50
C GLN A 868 3.54 -3.98 -26.98
N LEU A 869 2.43 -3.79 -26.28
CA LEU A 869 2.38 -3.96 -24.81
C LEU A 869 2.56 -5.41 -24.37
N THR A 870 2.03 -6.37 -25.13
CA THR A 870 2.23 -7.80 -24.86
C THR A 870 3.70 -8.21 -25.02
N SER A 871 4.50 -7.46 -25.81
CA SER A 871 5.95 -7.69 -25.85
C SER A 871 6.68 -7.30 -24.54
N LEU A 872 6.09 -6.40 -23.74
CA LEU A 872 6.65 -6.03 -22.42
C LEU A 872 6.49 -7.15 -21.40
N ALA A 873 5.38 -7.88 -21.45
CA ALA A 873 5.08 -9.04 -20.62
C ALA A 873 4.62 -10.19 -21.51
N GLN A 874 5.59 -10.94 -22.07
CA GLN A 874 5.27 -12.10 -22.91
C GLN A 874 4.67 -13.19 -22.02
N ASP A 875 3.36 -13.35 -22.11
CA ASP A 875 2.65 -14.51 -21.57
C ASP A 875 2.35 -15.48 -22.72
N PRO A 876 3.06 -16.62 -22.83
CA PRO A 876 2.82 -17.65 -23.83
C PRO A 876 1.37 -18.12 -23.94
N ARG A 877 0.60 -18.04 -22.84
CA ARG A 877 -0.81 -18.44 -22.78
C ARG A 877 -1.77 -17.24 -22.85
N GLN A 878 -1.25 -16.00 -22.89
CA GLN A 878 -2.01 -14.74 -22.90
C GLN A 878 -3.10 -14.65 -21.82
N GLN A 879 -2.85 -15.19 -20.63
CA GLN A 879 -3.81 -15.18 -19.53
C GLN A 879 -3.98 -13.78 -18.93
N ALA A 880 -2.91 -13.00 -18.85
CA ALA A 880 -2.96 -11.59 -18.46
C ALA A 880 -2.38 -10.71 -19.58
N VAL A 881 -3.16 -9.78 -20.11
CA VAL A 881 -2.75 -8.93 -21.24
C VAL A 881 -2.81 -7.45 -20.88
N VAL A 882 -1.65 -6.79 -21.01
CA VAL A 882 -1.51 -5.33 -20.86
C VAL A 882 -2.11 -4.64 -22.08
N PHE A 883 -3.06 -3.73 -21.88
CA PHE A 883 -3.74 -3.03 -22.98
C PHE A 883 -3.57 -1.50 -22.96
N LEU A 884 -3.07 -0.93 -21.87
CA LEU A 884 -2.78 0.51 -21.78
C LEU A 884 -1.63 0.79 -20.81
N ASN A 885 -0.61 1.53 -21.27
CA ASN A 885 0.37 2.20 -20.39
C ASN A 885 0.17 3.71 -20.46
N LEU A 886 -0.01 4.34 -19.31
CA LEU A 886 -0.20 5.77 -19.17
C LEU A 886 0.91 6.38 -18.32
N PHE A 887 1.57 7.40 -18.85
CA PHE A 887 2.78 7.99 -18.27
C PHE A 887 2.51 9.42 -17.86
N ASN A 888 3.07 9.84 -16.73
CA ASN A 888 3.07 11.26 -16.39
C ASN A 888 4.08 12.01 -17.27
N GLY A 889 3.62 13.01 -18.02
CA GLY A 889 4.47 13.79 -18.91
C GLY A 889 5.31 14.86 -18.22
N ILE A 890 4.96 15.19 -16.97
CA ILE A 890 5.54 16.28 -16.19
C ILE A 890 6.12 15.75 -14.88
N SER A 891 7.43 15.94 -14.70
CA SER A 891 8.12 15.67 -13.44
C SER A 891 7.89 16.83 -12.47
N VAL A 892 7.33 16.58 -11.29
CA VAL A 892 7.04 17.62 -10.28
C VAL A 892 7.93 17.44 -9.05
N GLY A 893 8.83 18.38 -8.79
CA GLY A 893 9.77 18.35 -7.65
C GLY A 893 11.19 18.74 -8.08
N ARG A 894 12.17 18.62 -7.18
CA ARG A 894 13.56 18.86 -7.53
C ARG A 894 14.05 17.78 -8.51
N PRO A 895 14.83 18.13 -9.56
CA PRO A 895 15.35 17.16 -10.53
C PRO A 895 16.14 16.01 -9.89
N GLU A 896 16.83 16.30 -8.78
CA GLU A 896 17.61 15.34 -7.98
C GLU A 896 16.72 14.33 -7.23
N GLU A 897 15.50 14.73 -6.85
CA GLU A 897 14.55 13.91 -6.09
C GLU A 897 13.63 13.07 -6.98
N ARG A 898 13.42 13.47 -8.24
CA ARG A 898 12.44 12.85 -9.17
C ARG A 898 13.07 12.47 -10.51
N PHE A 899 14.16 11.71 -10.45
CA PHE A 899 14.86 11.20 -11.63
C PHE A 899 14.01 10.25 -12.49
N TYR A 900 13.14 9.47 -11.85
CA TYR A 900 12.20 8.56 -12.53
C TYR A 900 10.78 9.12 -12.53
N ASN A 901 10.05 8.85 -13.62
CA ASN A 901 8.64 9.16 -13.80
C ASN A 901 7.83 7.87 -13.67
N GLY A 902 6.68 7.96 -12.99
CA GLY A 902 5.80 6.81 -12.85
C GLY A 902 4.99 6.54 -14.12
N VAL A 903 4.67 5.27 -14.33
CA VAL A 903 3.74 4.75 -15.32
C VAL A 903 2.68 3.94 -14.59
N ILE A 904 1.44 4.02 -15.03
CA ILE A 904 0.40 3.08 -14.64
C ILE A 904 0.13 2.16 -15.84
N SER A 905 0.21 0.86 -15.59
CA SER A 905 -0.03 -0.22 -16.56
C SER A 905 -1.38 -0.84 -16.26
N TYR A 906 -2.24 -0.95 -17.27
CA TYR A 906 -3.54 -1.61 -17.17
C TYR A 906 -3.52 -2.94 -17.90
N SER A 907 -4.00 -3.97 -17.21
CA SER A 907 -4.08 -5.34 -17.71
C SER A 907 -5.47 -5.92 -17.50
N THR A 908 -5.86 -6.86 -18.34
CA THR A 908 -7.09 -7.65 -18.20
C THR A 908 -6.76 -9.15 -18.29
N LEU A 909 -7.71 -10.00 -17.91
CA LEU A 909 -7.58 -11.45 -18.02
C LEU A 909 -8.24 -11.93 -19.31
N LEU A 910 -7.56 -12.81 -20.04
CA LEU A 910 -8.10 -13.51 -21.21
C LEU A 910 -7.93 -15.03 -21.03
N GLY A 911 -8.76 -15.83 -21.67
CA GLY A 911 -8.82 -17.29 -21.58
C GLY A 911 -10.16 -17.77 -21.03
N ASP A 912 -10.33 -19.09 -20.87
CA ASP A 912 -11.59 -19.72 -20.42
C ASP A 912 -11.92 -19.46 -18.93
N TYR A 913 -11.62 -18.27 -18.40
CA TYR A 913 -11.95 -17.85 -17.04
C TYR A 913 -13.45 -17.60 -16.86
N TYR A 914 -14.17 -17.19 -17.91
CA TYR A 914 -15.59 -16.80 -17.83
C TYR A 914 -16.50 -17.54 -18.84
N PRO A 915 -16.44 -18.88 -18.95
CA PRO A 915 -16.95 -19.65 -20.08
C PRO A 915 -18.48 -19.62 -20.29
N GLN A 916 -19.26 -19.06 -19.35
CA GLN A 916 -20.73 -19.11 -19.37
C GLN A 916 -21.42 -17.76 -19.66
N PHE A 917 -20.73 -16.61 -19.56
CA PHE A 917 -21.39 -15.29 -19.57
C PHE A 917 -20.63 -14.17 -20.30
N MET A 918 -19.31 -14.28 -20.45
CA MET A 918 -18.53 -13.45 -21.36
C MET A 918 -17.74 -14.35 -22.26
N ASP A 919 -18.08 -14.38 -23.54
CA ASP A 919 -17.15 -14.91 -24.52
C ASP A 919 -15.88 -14.05 -24.42
N ASP A 920 -14.74 -14.70 -24.26
CA ASP A 920 -13.40 -14.11 -24.30
C ASP A 920 -13.23 -13.19 -25.53
N GLN A 921 -13.99 -13.50 -26.60
CA GLN A 921 -14.15 -12.66 -27.79
C GLN A 921 -14.62 -11.22 -27.47
N SER A 922 -15.51 -11.01 -26.51
CA SER A 922 -16.04 -9.67 -26.17
C SER A 922 -14.98 -8.76 -25.54
N ILE A 923 -14.20 -9.27 -24.57
CA ILE A 923 -13.06 -8.53 -23.99
C ILE A 923 -12.00 -8.28 -25.06
N ARG A 924 -11.74 -9.26 -25.93
CA ARG A 924 -10.80 -9.11 -27.04
C ARG A 924 -11.23 -8.01 -28.02
N GLN A 925 -12.49 -7.97 -28.43
CA GLN A 925 -13.02 -6.94 -29.33
C GLN A 925 -13.01 -5.54 -28.69
N ASP A 926 -13.31 -5.46 -27.40
CA ASP A 926 -13.54 -4.18 -26.75
C ASP A 926 -12.27 -3.55 -26.12
N LEU A 927 -11.28 -4.36 -25.71
CA LEU A 927 -10.05 -3.88 -25.05
C LEU A 927 -8.74 -4.24 -25.77
N ILE A 928 -8.72 -5.29 -26.59
CA ILE A 928 -7.48 -5.82 -27.17
C ILE A 928 -7.32 -5.37 -28.62
N TYR A 929 -8.28 -5.68 -29.48
CA TYR A 929 -8.29 -5.29 -30.88
C TYR A 929 -8.48 -3.78 -31.05
N ASP A 930 -7.91 -3.21 -32.11
CA ASP A 930 -8.00 -1.77 -32.38
C ASP A 930 -9.38 -1.41 -32.97
N THR A 931 -10.37 -1.27 -32.08
CA THR A 931 -11.76 -0.89 -32.38
C THR A 931 -12.05 0.54 -31.91
N SER A 932 -13.12 1.15 -32.44
CA SER A 932 -13.59 2.47 -31.97
C SER A 932 -13.95 2.45 -30.48
N LEU A 933 -14.62 1.39 -30.03
CA LEU A 933 -15.00 1.23 -28.63
C LEU A 933 -13.77 1.17 -27.70
N LYS A 934 -12.70 0.44 -28.09
CA LYS A 934 -11.44 0.45 -27.35
C LYS A 934 -10.92 1.88 -27.20
N ARG A 935 -10.83 2.62 -28.31
CA ARG A 935 -10.32 4.01 -28.31
C ARG A 935 -11.13 4.91 -27.36
N ASP A 936 -12.45 4.79 -27.37
CA ASP A 936 -13.34 5.53 -26.46
C ASP A 936 -13.07 5.17 -24.99
N ILE A 937 -12.98 3.88 -24.66
CA ILE A 937 -12.68 3.41 -23.29
C ILE A 937 -11.33 3.96 -22.82
N LEU A 938 -10.29 3.89 -23.65
CA LEU A 938 -8.95 4.37 -23.28
C LEU A 938 -8.90 5.89 -23.14
N GLN A 939 -9.64 6.63 -23.97
CA GLN A 939 -9.77 8.07 -23.83
C GLN A 939 -10.50 8.43 -22.53
N TYR A 940 -11.60 7.76 -22.21
CA TYR A 940 -12.36 7.97 -20.98
C TYR A 940 -11.53 7.68 -19.74
N LEU A 941 -10.78 6.58 -19.75
CA LEU A 941 -9.85 6.23 -18.68
C LEU A 941 -8.76 7.30 -18.52
N THR A 942 -8.17 7.80 -19.61
CA THR A 942 -7.18 8.89 -19.57
C THR A 942 -7.77 10.19 -18.99
N LEU A 943 -9.00 10.56 -19.37
CA LEU A 943 -9.68 11.74 -18.83
C LEU A 943 -10.03 11.59 -17.36
N PHE A 944 -10.36 10.37 -16.90
CA PHE A 944 -10.55 10.10 -15.48
C PHE A 944 -9.28 10.38 -14.66
N HIS A 945 -8.11 10.02 -15.18
CA HIS A 945 -6.85 10.37 -14.55
C HIS A 945 -6.60 11.89 -14.48
N PHE A 946 -6.95 12.64 -15.53
CA PHE A 946 -6.91 14.10 -15.51
C PHE A 946 -7.92 14.70 -14.54
N SER A 947 -9.09 14.08 -14.37
CA SER A 947 -10.14 14.59 -13.48
C SER A 947 -9.74 14.54 -12.01
N ARG A 948 -8.85 13.62 -11.61
CA ARG A 948 -8.46 13.42 -10.20
C ARG A 948 -7.39 14.36 -9.66
N PHE A 949 -6.57 15.01 -10.48
CA PHE A 949 -5.53 15.90 -9.97
C PHE A 949 -5.25 17.08 -10.89
N ASP A 950 -5.10 18.25 -10.28
CA ASP A 950 -4.84 19.50 -10.96
C ASP A 950 -3.97 20.38 -10.05
N ARG A 951 -2.85 20.87 -10.58
CA ARG A 951 -1.87 21.73 -9.88
C ARG A 951 -1.72 23.04 -10.64
N LYS A 952 -1.51 24.14 -9.91
CA LYS A 952 -1.49 25.50 -10.48
C LYS A 952 -0.38 25.76 -11.51
N THR A 953 0.83 25.24 -11.28
CA THR A 953 2.00 25.62 -12.10
C THR A 953 2.13 24.75 -13.34
N ASP A 954 1.77 23.47 -13.23
CA ASP A 954 1.77 22.50 -14.32
C ASP A 954 0.61 21.53 -14.08
N GLN A 955 -0.37 21.49 -14.98
CA GLN A 955 -1.45 20.51 -14.88
C GLN A 955 -0.90 19.12 -15.14
N THR A 956 -0.83 18.30 -14.11
CA THR A 956 -0.31 16.93 -14.22
C THR A 956 -1.43 15.94 -14.05
N LEU A 957 -1.40 14.89 -14.86
CA LEU A 957 -2.22 13.71 -14.69
C LEU A 957 -2.06 13.10 -13.28
N LYS A 958 -3.15 12.72 -12.59
CA LYS A 958 -3.01 11.85 -11.41
C LYS A 958 -2.69 10.45 -11.90
N LEU A 959 -1.45 9.99 -11.70
CA LEU A 959 -1.06 8.67 -12.18
C LEU A 959 -1.84 7.54 -11.49
N ASP A 960 -2.12 7.66 -10.19
CA ASP A 960 -2.96 6.72 -9.45
C ASP A 960 -4.26 7.37 -8.97
N PRO A 961 -5.36 7.22 -9.72
CA PRO A 961 -6.66 7.73 -9.33
C PRO A 961 -7.34 6.84 -8.28
N TYR A 962 -6.84 5.63 -8.01
CA TYR A 962 -7.47 4.59 -7.19
C TYR A 962 -7.02 4.61 -5.72
N GLU A 963 -5.94 5.33 -5.39
CA GLU A 963 -5.32 5.42 -4.05
C GLU A 963 -6.29 5.63 -2.88
N THR A 964 -7.45 6.27 -3.12
CA THR A 964 -8.49 6.46 -2.09
C THR A 964 -9.15 5.14 -1.66
N ILE A 965 -9.22 4.14 -2.54
CA ILE A 965 -9.85 2.83 -2.30
C ILE A 965 -8.79 1.70 -2.26
N ILE A 966 -7.77 1.76 -3.12
CA ILE A 966 -6.73 0.73 -3.26
C ILE A 966 -5.37 1.34 -2.93
N GLY A 967 -4.71 0.86 -1.86
CA GLY A 967 -3.37 1.30 -1.46
C GLY A 967 -3.20 1.57 0.05
N GLU A 968 -2.00 1.97 0.46
CA GLU A 968 -1.66 2.18 1.88
C GLU A 968 -2.34 3.41 2.51
N GLN A 969 -2.73 4.39 1.68
CA GLN A 969 -3.49 5.57 2.10
C GLN A 969 -4.98 5.45 1.76
N SER A 970 -5.44 4.24 1.41
CA SER A 970 -6.84 3.95 1.17
C SER A 970 -7.69 4.15 2.41
N ILE A 971 -8.99 4.36 2.21
CA ILE A 971 -9.91 4.51 3.32
C ILE A 971 -9.92 3.29 4.25
N GLY A 972 -9.86 2.08 3.68
CA GLY A 972 -9.78 0.85 4.48
C GLY A 972 -8.54 0.82 5.38
N ALA A 973 -7.37 1.22 4.87
CA ALA A 973 -6.14 1.27 5.66
C ALA A 973 -6.17 2.38 6.73
N LEU A 974 -6.71 3.56 6.39
CA LEU A 974 -6.76 4.71 7.31
C LEU A 974 -7.79 4.55 8.43
N SER A 975 -8.76 3.65 8.27
CA SER A 975 -9.80 3.35 9.26
C SER A 975 -9.38 2.36 10.35
N ILE A 976 -8.14 1.87 10.33
CA ILE A 976 -7.61 0.97 11.36
C ILE A 976 -6.96 1.75 12.50
N PHE A 977 -7.31 1.41 13.74
CA PHE A 977 -6.58 1.82 14.94
C PHE A 977 -6.61 0.73 16.02
N GLU A 978 -5.73 0.84 17.01
CA GLU A 978 -5.63 -0.16 18.09
C GLU A 978 -6.92 -0.22 18.94
N GLN A 979 -7.34 -1.45 19.26
CA GLN A 979 -8.43 -1.75 20.20
C GLN A 979 -7.98 -1.46 21.65
N MET A 980 -8.87 -1.58 22.65
CA MET A 980 -8.52 -1.51 24.08
C MET A 980 -7.37 -2.45 24.46
N THR A 981 -7.27 -3.62 23.83
CA THR A 981 -6.13 -4.52 23.95
C THR A 981 -5.03 -4.13 22.97
N PRO A 982 -3.80 -3.88 23.45
CA PRO A 982 -2.66 -3.61 22.57
C PRO A 982 -2.47 -4.70 21.51
N ARG A 983 -2.03 -4.30 20.31
CA ARG A 983 -1.80 -5.17 19.14
C ARG A 983 -3.03 -5.81 18.49
N VAL A 984 -4.24 -5.63 19.05
CA VAL A 984 -5.49 -5.99 18.37
C VAL A 984 -5.98 -4.80 17.55
N GLU A 985 -6.23 -5.02 16.27
CA GLU A 985 -6.73 -3.98 15.36
C GLU A 985 -8.26 -3.84 15.43
N PHE A 986 -8.75 -2.60 15.38
CA PHE A 986 -10.15 -2.24 15.20
C PHE A 986 -10.34 -1.49 13.87
N ASN A 987 -11.30 -1.94 13.07
CA ASN A 987 -11.69 -1.35 11.80
C ASN A 987 -12.93 -0.47 11.96
N ALA A 988 -12.71 0.84 12.04
CA ALA A 988 -13.76 1.81 12.28
C ALA A 988 -14.77 1.90 11.13
N LEU A 989 -14.35 1.69 9.88
CA LEU A 989 -15.24 1.73 8.72
C LEU A 989 -16.15 0.49 8.68
N ALA A 990 -15.62 -0.69 9.02
CA ALA A 990 -16.42 -1.90 9.18
C ALA A 990 -17.51 -1.71 10.23
N PHE A 991 -17.14 -1.17 11.38
CA PHE A 991 -18.07 -0.86 12.47
C PHE A 991 -19.11 0.20 12.05
N LEU A 992 -18.70 1.32 11.45
CA LEU A 992 -19.63 2.35 10.99
C LEU A 992 -20.55 1.87 9.86
N THR A 993 -20.14 0.87 9.10
CA THR A 993 -21.00 0.23 8.10
C THR A 993 -22.16 -0.52 8.78
N GLU A 994 -21.93 -1.17 9.93
CA GLU A 994 -23.01 -1.76 10.74
C GLU A 994 -23.90 -0.69 11.38
N VAL A 995 -23.32 0.42 11.87
CA VAL A 995 -24.10 1.56 12.33
C VAL A 995 -25.01 2.09 11.22
N LYS A 996 -24.47 2.31 10.01
CA LYS A 996 -25.24 2.76 8.83
C LYS A 996 -26.44 1.85 8.53
N LYS A 997 -26.25 0.52 8.54
CA LYS A 997 -27.34 -0.44 8.31
C LYS A 997 -28.49 -0.25 9.29
N VAL A 998 -28.18 -0.06 10.58
CA VAL A 998 -29.20 0.19 11.62
C VAL A 998 -29.96 1.48 11.35
N LEU A 999 -29.27 2.55 10.95
CA LEU A 999 -29.88 3.85 10.65
C LEU A 999 -30.74 3.80 9.37
N ASP A 1000 -30.29 3.08 8.33
CA ASP A 1000 -31.00 2.96 7.06
C ASP A 1000 -32.25 2.08 7.16
N LEU A 1001 -32.23 0.97 7.91
CA LEU A 1001 -33.40 0.12 8.14
C LEU A 1001 -34.59 0.91 8.73
N ARG A 1002 -34.30 1.86 9.63
CA ARG A 1002 -35.33 2.72 10.23
C ARG A 1002 -36.02 3.63 9.22
N ARG A 1003 -35.29 4.11 8.20
CA ARG A 1003 -35.84 4.96 7.13
C ARG A 1003 -36.82 4.20 6.25
N VAL A 1004 -36.60 2.90 6.05
CA VAL A 1004 -37.50 2.04 5.26
C VAL A 1004 -38.78 1.68 6.03
N VAL A 1005 -38.67 1.45 7.36
CA VAL A 1005 -39.82 1.10 8.22
C VAL A 1005 -40.70 2.31 8.56
N THR A 1006 -40.23 3.54 8.31
CA THR A 1006 -40.98 4.78 8.57
C THR A 1006 -41.36 5.47 7.24
N PRO A 1007 -42.32 4.96 6.45
CA PRO A 1007 -42.85 5.73 5.32
C PRO A 1007 -43.58 6.96 5.85
N GLY A 1008 -43.35 8.11 5.21
CA GLY A 1008 -43.84 9.42 5.62
C GLY A 1008 -45.29 9.42 6.07
N ARG A 1009 -45.52 9.90 7.30
CA ARG A 1009 -46.80 10.49 7.67
C ARG A 1009 -46.70 11.99 7.40
N GLY A 1010 -47.43 12.44 6.38
CA GLY A 1010 -47.68 13.85 6.07
C GLY A 1010 -46.73 14.42 5.05
#